data_AF-A0A813M1I8-F1
#
_entry.id   AF-A0A813M1I8-F1
#
_cell.length_a   1.000
_cell.length_b   1.000
_cell.length_c   1.000
_cell.angle_alpha   90.00
_cell.angle_beta   90.00
_cell.angle_gamma   90.00
#
_symmetry.space_group_name_H-M   'P 1'
#
loop_
_entity.id
_entity.type
_entity.pdbx_description
1 polymer ?
#
loop_
_entity_poly.entity_id
_entity_poly.type
_entity_poly.pdbx_seq_one_letter_code
_entity_poly.pdbx_strand_id
1 'polypeptide(L)'
;MPRRKKRSKVQLPEVPPFPLESASCGATTMGREMLQELRDSWVAHHRSEASELEVTEEALDGTLWERKLGLVAQQRQQMEDYLARALGTFPEGAGTRRAAAFRVRLLANKAPRAGITDIVRMAWRQDLIQVFNPFLSDTARHSVHEAVLTFLQLCVLEDKFKRIRAYAVGAVTPLLLQELLVTRQWEVRGHPQWLVIEVEGRLQIRPTQYIVAMKLIEDPGAVVQLNMGEGKTRVIVPMLVLHWADRQRLLRVTALTALLGEMFEFMQLNLCGGVLGRKVFLMPFHRDVNLDLDYVRAMHSSIDHCRRAGGVLLVAVEHRLSSQLKWHELRMKGEAALCSALSDLFAVPARELLDESDEVLRHKYQLIYAVGSHVPLPDGTDRWLSAEALLRVLRSARVLQVLNSDVAERKLSPERPEAFSRLRLLGGPKMEAACAQLYEVLAQELLETPPYELAWLSCYLSNASIRRFLTKPEASEADLPLLAPERRSVLLALRGFLACGVLRHCLEKRHRVDYGVRRSCGGKRLAIPFRASDTPSERSEFGHPDCAIVLTLLSYYYDGLSRSELKAAFRKLLECGQSAQEDLYDAWFALSSETMADEARVTVDNVSKVDLSNELQFDVLYQHFHLNFETIGFWLKHYVLPVETSQFPHKLVANAWHLADNHDGLVHGFSGTNDNHRALPLQVSQKDVPALQGTNGKMLGLIMENPEFFVLPGHGPVRWQGVLEFVAERKVDVLIDCGALTAGASNLQ
;
A
#
# COMPACT_ATOMS: atom_id res chain seq x y z
N MET A 1 3.62 -2.43 -68.15
CA MET A 1 3.51 -1.58 -66.94
C MET A 1 2.15 -1.78 -66.28
N PRO A 2 2.05 -2.53 -65.17
CA PRO A 2 0.83 -2.60 -64.39
C PRO A 2 0.81 -1.52 -63.30
N ARG A 3 -0.38 -0.95 -63.12
CA ARG A 3 -0.71 0.24 -62.32
C ARG A 3 -0.48 0.02 -60.81
N ARG A 4 0.21 0.97 -60.17
CA ARG A 4 0.23 1.16 -58.71
C ARG A 4 -1.20 1.37 -58.19
N LYS A 5 -1.73 0.43 -57.42
CA LYS A 5 -2.92 0.64 -56.58
C LYS A 5 -2.56 1.64 -55.47
N LYS A 6 -3.28 2.77 -55.41
CA LYS A 6 -3.23 3.74 -54.32
C LYS A 6 -3.61 3.02 -53.02
N ARG A 7 -2.74 3.08 -52.00
CA ARG A 7 -3.09 2.76 -50.62
C ARG A 7 -4.23 3.71 -50.20
N SER A 8 -5.38 3.16 -49.84
CA SER A 8 -6.44 3.89 -49.14
C SER A 8 -5.87 4.44 -47.83
N LYS A 9 -6.08 5.74 -47.57
CA LYS A 9 -5.87 6.30 -46.24
C LYS A 9 -6.89 5.63 -45.32
N VAL A 10 -6.44 4.81 -44.38
CA VAL A 10 -7.25 4.35 -43.26
C VAL A 10 -7.65 5.62 -42.49
N GLN A 11 -8.95 5.93 -42.44
CA GLN A 11 -9.46 6.96 -41.53
C GLN A 11 -9.22 6.45 -40.12
N LEU A 12 -8.39 7.15 -39.35
CA LEU A 12 -8.23 6.87 -37.92
C LEU A 12 -9.60 7.04 -37.24
N PRO A 13 -9.98 6.14 -36.32
CA PRO A 13 -11.24 6.26 -35.59
C PRO A 13 -11.33 7.63 -34.91
N GLU A 14 -12.50 8.25 -34.97
CA GLU A 14 -12.76 9.53 -34.33
C GLU A 14 -12.68 9.34 -32.81
N VAL A 15 -11.73 10.02 -32.16
CA VAL A 15 -11.50 9.85 -30.73
C VAL A 15 -12.66 10.51 -29.96
N PRO A 16 -13.36 9.78 -29.08
CA PRO A 16 -14.44 10.35 -28.29
C PRO A 16 -13.94 11.50 -27.38
N PRO A 17 -14.82 12.46 -27.04
CA PRO A 17 -14.45 13.58 -26.20
C PRO A 17 -13.94 13.09 -24.85
N PHE A 18 -12.94 13.79 -24.31
CA PHE A 18 -12.36 13.44 -23.01
C PHE A 18 -13.41 13.71 -21.90
N PRO A 19 -13.76 12.73 -21.05
CA PRO A 19 -14.90 12.86 -20.15
C PRO A 19 -14.67 13.80 -18.96
N LEU A 20 -13.42 14.18 -18.66
CA LEU A 20 -13.06 15.01 -17.51
C LEU A 20 -12.70 16.46 -17.88
N GLU A 21 -13.23 16.99 -18.99
CA GLU A 21 -12.96 18.35 -19.45
C GLU A 21 -13.35 19.45 -18.46
N SER A 22 -14.37 19.22 -17.64
CA SER A 22 -14.91 20.17 -16.66
C SER A 22 -14.41 19.94 -15.23
N ALA A 23 -13.40 19.08 -15.04
CA ALA A 23 -12.88 18.77 -13.70
C ALA A 23 -12.30 20.00 -13.00
N SER A 24 -12.74 20.26 -11.76
CA SER A 24 -12.32 21.42 -10.95
C SER A 24 -10.83 21.41 -10.56
N CYS A 25 -10.12 20.29 -10.75
CA CYS A 25 -8.69 20.18 -10.42
C CYS A 25 -7.77 20.99 -11.36
N GLY A 26 -8.28 21.48 -12.49
CA GLY A 26 -7.54 22.34 -13.43
C GLY A 26 -7.15 23.73 -12.90
N ALA A 27 -7.54 24.07 -11.66
CA ALA A 27 -7.21 25.35 -11.04
C ALA A 27 -5.72 25.51 -10.73
N THR A 28 -4.96 24.41 -10.56
CA THR A 28 -3.53 24.43 -10.26
C THR A 28 -2.69 24.01 -11.46
N THR A 29 -1.43 24.45 -11.56
CA THR A 29 -0.51 24.01 -12.62
C THR A 29 -0.33 22.49 -12.60
N MET A 30 -0.13 21.89 -11.43
CA MET A 30 -0.01 20.44 -11.28
C MET A 30 -1.29 19.71 -11.74
N GLY A 31 -2.46 20.20 -11.36
CA GLY A 31 -3.73 19.60 -11.79
C GLY A 31 -3.96 19.67 -13.30
N ARG A 32 -3.51 20.75 -13.96
CA ARG A 32 -3.54 20.85 -15.43
C ARG A 32 -2.63 19.84 -16.10
N GLU A 33 -1.41 19.66 -15.60
CA GLU A 33 -0.47 18.66 -16.13
C GLU A 33 -1.03 17.23 -15.98
N MET A 34 -1.60 16.90 -14.81
CA MET A 34 -2.23 15.60 -14.57
C MET A 34 -3.40 15.34 -15.51
N LEU A 35 -4.26 16.33 -15.75
CA LEU A 35 -5.36 16.21 -16.71
C LEU A 35 -4.86 16.04 -18.14
N GLN A 36 -3.77 16.71 -18.50
CA GLN A 36 -3.17 16.56 -19.83
C GLN A 36 -2.61 15.15 -20.04
N GLU A 37 -1.88 14.60 -19.06
CA GLU A 37 -1.37 13.23 -19.10
C GLU A 37 -2.52 12.21 -19.27
N LEU A 38 -3.60 12.38 -18.52
CA LEU A 38 -4.76 11.50 -18.63
C LEU A 38 -5.48 11.64 -19.98
N ARG A 39 -5.54 12.86 -20.53
CA ARG A 39 -6.05 13.12 -21.89
C ARG A 39 -5.19 12.44 -22.94
N ASP A 40 -3.87 12.53 -22.84
CA ASP A 40 -2.94 11.88 -23.77
C ASP A 40 -3.09 10.36 -23.69
N SER A 41 -3.27 9.80 -22.48
CA SER A 41 -3.58 8.39 -22.28
C SER A 41 -4.91 7.98 -22.89
N TRP A 42 -5.97 8.78 -22.72
CA TRP A 42 -7.28 8.56 -23.34
C TRP A 42 -7.18 8.52 -24.87
N VAL A 43 -6.47 9.49 -25.45
CA VAL A 43 -6.24 9.54 -26.89
C VAL A 43 -5.42 8.34 -27.36
N ALA A 44 -4.37 7.96 -26.64
CA ALA A 44 -3.55 6.79 -26.96
C ALA A 44 -4.36 5.48 -26.90
N HIS A 45 -5.29 5.34 -25.95
CA HIS A 45 -6.17 4.18 -25.84
C HIS A 45 -7.04 4.01 -27.10
N HIS A 46 -7.75 5.08 -27.49
CA HIS A 46 -8.67 5.08 -28.64
C HIS A 46 -7.95 5.04 -29.99
N ARG A 47 -6.69 5.50 -30.04
CA ARG A 47 -5.83 5.39 -31.23
C ARG A 47 -5.08 4.07 -31.32
N SER A 48 -4.95 3.32 -30.23
CA SER A 48 -4.32 2.01 -30.29
C SER A 48 -5.19 1.09 -31.16
N GLU A 49 -4.54 0.29 -32.01
CA GLU A 49 -5.18 -0.62 -32.98
C GLU A 49 -6.05 -1.73 -32.32
N ALA A 50 -6.28 -1.68 -31.01
CA ALA A 50 -7.15 -2.57 -30.25
C ALA A 50 -8.65 -2.29 -30.44
N SER A 51 -9.00 -1.28 -31.23
CA SER A 51 -10.35 -1.10 -31.77
C SER A 51 -10.68 -2.27 -32.72
N GLU A 52 -11.38 -3.28 -32.19
CA GLU A 52 -12.08 -4.36 -32.92
C GLU A 52 -11.22 -5.49 -33.55
N LEU A 53 -10.29 -6.08 -32.79
CA LEU A 53 -9.75 -7.38 -33.18
C LEU A 53 -10.77 -8.49 -32.89
N GLU A 54 -11.40 -9.02 -33.93
CA GLU A 54 -12.32 -10.16 -33.84
C GLU A 54 -11.61 -11.49 -34.07
N VAL A 55 -12.04 -12.52 -33.34
CA VAL A 55 -11.58 -13.90 -33.56
C VAL A 55 -12.34 -14.47 -34.75
N THR A 56 -11.63 -14.94 -35.78
CA THR A 56 -12.25 -15.55 -36.96
C THR A 56 -12.93 -16.89 -36.62
N GLU A 57 -13.96 -17.28 -37.37
CA GLU A 57 -14.62 -18.59 -37.22
C GLU A 57 -13.62 -19.75 -37.32
N GLU A 58 -12.62 -19.64 -38.20
CA GLU A 58 -11.55 -20.63 -38.35
C GLU A 58 -10.72 -20.77 -37.06
N ALA A 59 -10.48 -19.69 -36.31
CA ALA A 59 -9.76 -19.75 -35.05
C ALA A 59 -10.59 -20.35 -33.91
N LEU A 60 -11.92 -20.39 -34.04
CA LEU A 60 -12.84 -21.08 -33.12
C LEU A 60 -12.97 -22.58 -33.42
N ASP A 61 -12.53 -23.05 -34.60
CA ASP A 61 -12.56 -24.47 -34.96
C ASP A 61 -11.54 -25.28 -34.13
N GLY A 62 -12.05 -26.00 -33.13
CA GLY A 62 -11.24 -26.90 -32.31
C GLY A 62 -10.48 -27.96 -33.11
N THR A 63 -10.99 -28.39 -34.27
CA THR A 63 -10.36 -29.43 -35.11
C THR A 63 -9.11 -28.93 -35.82
N LEU A 64 -9.01 -27.63 -36.11
CA LEU A 64 -7.81 -27.00 -36.62
C LEU A 64 -6.68 -27.11 -35.59
N TRP A 65 -6.99 -26.77 -34.34
CA TRP A 65 -6.02 -26.80 -33.25
C TRP A 65 -5.64 -28.22 -32.85
N GLU A 66 -6.57 -29.18 -32.92
CA GLU A 66 -6.29 -30.62 -32.75
C GLU A 66 -5.24 -31.11 -33.77
N ARG A 67 -5.41 -30.74 -35.06
CA ARG A 67 -4.46 -31.09 -36.13
C ARG A 67 -3.09 -30.45 -35.91
N LYS A 68 -3.06 -29.16 -35.58
CA LYS A 68 -1.80 -28.44 -35.27
C LYS A 68 -1.09 -29.02 -34.04
N LEU A 69 -1.84 -29.39 -33.01
CA LEU A 69 -1.33 -30.03 -31.81
C LEU A 69 -0.69 -31.39 -32.14
N GLY A 70 -1.34 -32.21 -32.97
CA GLY A 70 -0.80 -33.49 -33.45
C GLY A 70 0.52 -33.32 -34.20
N LEU A 71 0.62 -32.33 -35.08
CA LEU A 71 1.85 -32.03 -35.82
C LEU A 71 3.00 -31.60 -34.88
N VAL A 72 2.74 -30.70 -33.93
CA VAL A 72 3.76 -30.23 -32.99
C VAL A 72 4.20 -31.35 -32.04
N ALA A 73 3.26 -32.16 -31.56
CA ALA A 73 3.58 -33.31 -30.71
C ALA A 73 4.47 -34.33 -31.45
N GLN A 74 4.21 -34.58 -32.72
CA GLN A 74 5.05 -35.45 -33.56
C GLN A 74 6.46 -34.86 -33.72
N GLN A 75 6.59 -33.57 -34.04
CA GLN A 75 7.88 -32.90 -34.18
C GLN A 75 8.67 -32.87 -32.86
N ARG A 76 7.98 -32.62 -31.73
CA ARG A 76 8.57 -32.68 -30.39
C ARG A 76 9.13 -34.07 -30.11
N GLN A 77 8.37 -35.12 -30.40
CA GLN A 77 8.80 -36.51 -30.20
C GLN A 77 10.02 -36.86 -31.08
N GLN A 78 10.00 -36.46 -32.36
CA GLN A 78 11.16 -36.66 -33.24
C GLN A 78 12.43 -35.97 -32.71
N MET A 79 12.28 -34.78 -32.14
CA MET A 79 13.40 -34.05 -31.54
C MET A 79 13.88 -34.70 -30.24
N GLU A 80 12.96 -35.22 -29.42
CA GLU A 80 13.30 -36.00 -28.22
C GLU A 80 14.09 -37.26 -28.58
N ASP A 81 13.64 -38.01 -29.58
CA ASP A 81 14.32 -39.22 -30.08
C ASP A 81 15.68 -38.88 -30.71
N TYR A 82 15.81 -37.73 -31.37
CA TYR A 82 17.09 -37.23 -31.87
C TYR A 82 18.05 -36.94 -30.71
N LEU A 83 17.61 -36.20 -29.68
CA LEU A 83 18.43 -35.86 -28.52
C LEU A 83 18.85 -37.10 -27.73
N ALA A 84 17.92 -38.03 -27.49
CA ALA A 84 18.20 -39.29 -26.83
C ALA A 84 19.27 -40.10 -27.59
N ARG A 85 19.20 -40.14 -28.93
CA ARG A 85 20.24 -40.78 -29.75
C ARG A 85 21.55 -40.01 -29.71
N ALA A 86 21.54 -38.70 -29.90
CA ALA A 86 22.77 -37.90 -29.95
C ALA A 86 23.55 -37.95 -28.62
N LEU A 87 22.84 -38.01 -27.48
CA LEU A 87 23.44 -38.12 -26.16
C LEU A 87 23.79 -39.57 -25.79
N GLY A 88 23.07 -40.56 -26.34
CA GLY A 88 23.26 -41.99 -26.03
C GLY A 88 24.14 -42.78 -27.00
N THR A 89 24.43 -42.25 -28.19
CA THR A 89 25.19 -42.96 -29.24
C THR A 89 26.60 -42.38 -29.41
N PHE A 90 27.54 -43.25 -29.77
CA PHE A 90 28.96 -42.92 -29.90
C PHE A 90 29.36 -42.95 -31.37
N PRO A 91 30.11 -41.94 -31.88
CA PRO A 91 30.59 -41.95 -33.25
C PRO A 91 31.44 -43.19 -33.55
N GLU A 92 31.33 -43.75 -34.75
CA GLU A 92 32.07 -44.96 -35.16
C GLU A 92 33.60 -44.79 -35.13
N GLY A 93 34.10 -43.55 -35.12
CA GLY A 93 35.53 -43.19 -34.99
C GLY A 93 36.00 -42.81 -33.58
N ALA A 94 35.14 -42.86 -32.56
CA ALA A 94 35.53 -42.53 -31.18
C ALA A 94 36.46 -43.63 -30.63
N GLY A 95 37.75 -43.32 -30.49
CA GLY A 95 38.84 -44.22 -30.08
C GLY A 95 38.35 -45.49 -29.34
N THR A 96 38.40 -46.62 -30.05
CA THR A 96 37.64 -47.86 -29.77
C THR A 96 37.68 -48.28 -28.30
N ARG A 97 38.85 -48.17 -27.65
CA ARG A 97 39.04 -48.57 -26.26
C ARG A 97 38.36 -47.65 -25.24
N ARG A 98 38.41 -46.32 -25.45
CA ARG A 98 37.77 -45.34 -24.54
C ARG A 98 36.25 -45.35 -24.69
N ALA A 99 35.75 -45.43 -25.92
CA ALA A 99 34.32 -45.54 -26.18
C ALA A 99 33.75 -46.86 -25.64
N ALA A 100 34.45 -47.99 -25.81
CA ALA A 100 34.04 -49.26 -25.23
C ALA A 100 34.03 -49.22 -23.69
N ALA A 101 35.05 -48.64 -23.05
CA ALA A 101 35.09 -48.48 -21.60
C ALA A 101 33.93 -47.61 -21.07
N PHE A 102 33.58 -46.54 -21.78
CA PHE A 102 32.44 -45.69 -21.41
C PHE A 102 31.10 -46.42 -21.60
N ARG A 103 30.92 -47.21 -22.67
CA ARG A 103 29.74 -48.07 -22.85
C ARG A 103 29.57 -49.07 -21.71
N VAL A 104 30.65 -49.73 -21.30
CA VAL A 104 30.63 -50.64 -20.16
C VAL A 104 30.21 -49.91 -18.89
N ARG A 105 30.69 -48.69 -18.66
CA ARG A 105 30.24 -47.85 -17.53
C ARG A 105 28.76 -47.53 -17.63
N LEU A 106 28.23 -47.19 -18.81
CA LEU A 106 26.82 -46.88 -19.01
C LEU A 106 25.89 -48.10 -18.81
N LEU A 107 26.35 -49.30 -19.20
CA LEU A 107 25.63 -50.56 -18.94
C LEU A 107 25.70 -50.97 -17.47
N ALA A 108 26.83 -50.73 -16.81
CA ALA A 108 27.01 -50.97 -15.38
C ALA A 108 26.41 -49.87 -14.48
N ASN A 109 25.66 -48.92 -15.06
CA ASN A 109 25.10 -47.75 -14.37
C ASN A 109 26.14 -46.90 -13.60
N LYS A 110 27.40 -46.91 -14.08
CA LYS A 110 28.54 -46.11 -13.59
C LYS A 110 28.79 -44.85 -14.41
N ALA A 111 27.96 -44.58 -15.43
CA ALA A 111 27.96 -43.34 -16.20
C ALA A 111 26.52 -42.82 -16.31
N PRO A 112 26.30 -41.49 -16.26
CA PRO A 112 24.97 -40.91 -16.23
C PRO A 112 24.27 -41.01 -17.59
N ARG A 113 22.94 -41.15 -17.57
CA ARG A 113 22.07 -41.05 -18.76
C ARG A 113 21.24 -39.78 -18.63
N ALA A 114 21.13 -39.01 -19.71
CA ALA A 114 20.38 -37.77 -19.68
C ALA A 114 18.87 -38.06 -19.58
N GLY A 115 18.23 -37.52 -18.55
CA GLY A 115 16.78 -37.42 -18.46
C GLY A 115 16.26 -36.13 -19.09
N ILE A 116 14.92 -35.97 -19.14
CA ILE A 116 14.28 -34.75 -19.66
C ILE A 116 14.74 -33.51 -18.86
N THR A 117 14.83 -33.60 -17.54
CA THR A 117 15.32 -32.52 -16.68
C THR A 117 16.76 -32.11 -17.03
N ASP A 118 17.60 -33.07 -17.40
CA ASP A 118 18.98 -32.78 -17.84
C ASP A 118 18.99 -32.11 -19.20
N ILE A 119 18.14 -32.55 -20.13
CA ILE A 119 17.95 -31.91 -21.45
C ILE A 119 17.53 -30.44 -21.27
N VAL A 120 16.54 -30.17 -20.41
CA VAL A 120 16.12 -28.78 -20.12
C VAL A 120 17.28 -27.98 -19.53
N ARG A 121 18.09 -28.58 -18.65
CA ARG A 121 19.25 -27.91 -18.04
C ARG A 121 20.34 -27.60 -19.06
N MET A 122 20.54 -28.45 -20.07
CA MET A 122 21.52 -28.24 -21.14
C MET A 122 21.27 -26.96 -21.93
N ALA A 123 20.04 -26.43 -21.94
CA ALA A 123 19.72 -25.17 -22.63
C ALA A 123 20.61 -24.02 -22.15
N TRP A 124 20.90 -23.94 -20.85
CA TRP A 124 21.75 -22.89 -20.27
C TRP A 124 23.07 -23.41 -19.68
N ARG A 125 23.25 -24.74 -19.58
CA ARG A 125 24.49 -25.42 -19.17
C ARG A 125 25.02 -26.32 -20.28
N GLN A 126 25.58 -25.72 -21.32
CA GLN A 126 26.14 -26.45 -22.48
C GLN A 126 27.25 -27.44 -22.10
N ASP A 127 27.95 -27.19 -20.98
CA ASP A 127 28.97 -28.07 -20.42
C ASP A 127 28.42 -29.47 -20.08
N LEU A 128 27.14 -29.58 -19.73
CA LEU A 128 26.52 -30.86 -19.41
C LEU A 128 26.47 -31.80 -20.60
N ILE A 129 26.41 -31.29 -21.84
CA ILE A 129 26.40 -32.13 -23.04
C ILE A 129 27.64 -33.04 -23.08
N GLN A 130 28.81 -32.52 -22.67
CA GLN A 130 30.04 -33.31 -22.59
C GLN A 130 30.05 -34.34 -21.46
N VAL A 131 29.32 -34.07 -20.37
CA VAL A 131 29.22 -35.00 -19.24
C VAL A 131 28.46 -36.27 -19.66
N PHE A 132 27.41 -36.11 -20.46
CA PHE A 132 26.62 -37.24 -20.95
C PHE A 132 27.25 -37.90 -22.19
N ASN A 133 27.83 -37.11 -23.11
CA ASN A 133 28.56 -37.64 -24.26
C ASN A 133 29.89 -36.91 -24.50
N PRO A 134 31.01 -37.40 -23.93
CA PRO A 134 32.32 -36.75 -24.05
C PRO A 134 32.98 -36.95 -25.42
N PHE A 135 32.36 -37.72 -26.32
CA PHE A 135 32.92 -38.07 -27.63
C PHE A 135 32.41 -37.17 -28.77
N LEU A 136 31.51 -36.24 -28.48
CA LEU A 136 31.00 -35.28 -29.47
C LEU A 136 32.08 -34.25 -29.81
N SER A 137 32.27 -33.99 -31.11
CA SER A 137 33.06 -32.85 -31.58
C SER A 137 32.39 -31.53 -31.18
N ASP A 138 33.15 -30.43 -31.18
CA ASP A 138 32.62 -29.10 -30.84
C ASP A 138 31.45 -28.70 -31.75
N THR A 139 31.53 -29.02 -33.04
CA THR A 139 30.46 -28.84 -34.01
C THR A 139 29.21 -29.65 -33.65
N ALA A 140 29.37 -30.92 -33.31
CA ALA A 140 28.27 -31.79 -32.90
C ALA A 140 27.64 -31.32 -31.58
N ARG A 141 28.45 -30.84 -30.62
CA ARG A 141 27.95 -30.27 -29.36
C ARG A 141 27.08 -29.05 -29.61
N HIS A 142 27.49 -28.16 -30.52
CA HIS A 142 26.67 -27.02 -30.91
C HIS A 142 25.36 -27.46 -31.58
N SER A 143 25.40 -28.43 -32.50
CA SER A 143 24.19 -28.98 -33.11
C SER A 143 23.23 -29.61 -32.09
N VAL A 144 23.76 -30.32 -31.08
CA VAL A 144 22.95 -30.88 -29.99
C VAL A 144 22.34 -29.77 -29.14
N HIS A 145 23.09 -28.72 -28.82
CA HIS A 145 22.55 -27.58 -28.07
C HIS A 145 21.42 -26.87 -28.83
N GLU A 146 21.57 -26.65 -30.14
CA GLU A 146 20.51 -26.10 -30.98
C GLU A 146 19.26 -27.01 -31.04
N ALA A 147 19.47 -28.32 -31.07
CA ALA A 147 18.39 -29.30 -30.96
C ALA A 147 17.67 -29.23 -29.60
N VAL A 148 18.40 -29.02 -28.49
CA VAL A 148 17.81 -28.78 -27.16
C VAL A 148 16.94 -27.51 -27.18
N LEU A 149 17.45 -26.39 -27.68
CA LEU A 149 16.68 -25.15 -27.78
C LEU A 149 15.43 -25.32 -28.66
N THR A 150 15.52 -26.08 -29.74
CA THR A 150 14.38 -26.38 -30.63
C THR A 150 13.36 -27.28 -29.93
N PHE A 151 13.80 -28.31 -29.22
CA PHE A 151 12.94 -29.19 -28.43
C PHE A 151 12.12 -28.40 -27.41
N LEU A 152 12.77 -27.51 -26.64
CA LEU A 152 12.09 -26.69 -25.65
C LEU A 152 11.08 -25.72 -26.29
N GLN A 153 11.41 -25.12 -27.43
CA GLN A 153 10.46 -24.28 -28.18
C GLN A 153 9.23 -25.07 -28.65
N LEU A 154 9.41 -26.33 -29.07
CA LEU A 154 8.31 -27.23 -29.42
C LEU A 154 7.43 -27.56 -28.21
N CYS A 155 8.02 -27.79 -27.02
CA CYS A 155 7.26 -27.95 -25.78
C CYS A 155 6.37 -26.73 -25.48
N VAL A 156 6.93 -25.52 -25.55
CA VAL A 156 6.18 -24.27 -25.33
C VAL A 156 5.05 -24.12 -26.35
N LEU A 157 5.33 -24.44 -27.62
CA LEU A 157 4.33 -24.36 -28.69
C LEU A 157 3.20 -25.40 -28.51
N GLU A 158 3.54 -26.61 -28.08
CA GLU A 158 2.56 -27.65 -27.77
C GLU A 158 1.62 -27.19 -26.65
N ASP A 159 2.16 -26.66 -25.55
CA ASP A 159 1.37 -26.16 -24.42
C ASP A 159 0.52 -24.95 -24.80
N LYS A 160 1.04 -24.06 -25.65
CA LYS A 160 0.26 -22.97 -26.24
C LYS A 160 -0.94 -23.49 -27.02
N PHE A 161 -0.74 -24.46 -27.92
CA PHE A 161 -1.83 -25.03 -28.72
C PHE A 161 -2.86 -25.77 -27.87
N LYS A 162 -2.45 -26.41 -26.76
CA LYS A 162 -3.40 -26.95 -25.77
C LYS A 162 -4.29 -25.86 -25.17
N ARG A 163 -3.71 -24.72 -24.76
CA ARG A 163 -4.48 -23.58 -24.21
C ARG A 163 -5.43 -22.99 -25.26
N ILE A 164 -4.93 -22.72 -26.47
CA ILE A 164 -5.74 -22.19 -27.58
C ILE A 164 -6.91 -23.13 -27.89
N ARG A 165 -6.68 -24.45 -28.00
CA ARG A 165 -7.75 -25.42 -28.22
C ARG A 165 -8.80 -25.37 -27.11
N ALA A 166 -8.36 -25.31 -25.85
CA ALA A 166 -9.26 -25.25 -24.70
C ALA A 166 -10.14 -23.99 -24.74
N TYR A 167 -9.58 -22.82 -25.04
CA TYR A 167 -10.33 -21.57 -25.14
C TYR A 167 -11.24 -21.51 -26.36
N ALA A 168 -10.82 -22.07 -27.50
CA ALA A 168 -11.65 -22.17 -28.70
C ALA A 168 -12.89 -23.04 -28.47
N VAL A 169 -12.71 -24.25 -27.91
CA VAL A 169 -13.81 -25.18 -27.59
C VAL A 169 -14.72 -24.62 -26.49
N GLY A 170 -14.14 -23.94 -25.50
CA GLY A 170 -14.88 -23.29 -24.42
C GLY A 170 -15.52 -21.94 -24.78
N ALA A 171 -15.34 -21.46 -26.02
CA ALA A 171 -15.80 -20.15 -26.49
C ALA A 171 -15.36 -18.96 -25.59
N VAL A 172 -14.16 -19.03 -25.02
CA VAL A 172 -13.59 -17.97 -24.15
C VAL A 172 -12.80 -16.98 -24.99
N THR A 173 -13.52 -16.17 -25.79
CA THR A 173 -12.95 -15.27 -26.82
C THR A 173 -11.85 -14.33 -26.31
N PRO A 174 -11.95 -13.67 -25.14
CA PRO A 174 -10.91 -12.75 -24.68
C PRO A 174 -9.55 -13.43 -24.42
N LEU A 175 -9.55 -14.61 -23.79
CA LEU A 175 -8.33 -15.36 -23.51
C LEU A 175 -7.76 -15.99 -24.78
N LEU A 176 -8.63 -16.43 -25.70
CA LEU A 176 -8.22 -16.93 -27.01
C LEU A 176 -7.50 -15.85 -27.82
N LEU A 177 -8.10 -14.65 -27.92
CA LEU A 177 -7.50 -13.51 -28.61
C LEU A 177 -6.13 -13.18 -28.00
N GLN A 178 -6.04 -13.15 -26.68
CA GLN A 178 -4.78 -12.90 -25.98
C GLN A 178 -3.70 -13.92 -26.38
N GLU A 179 -3.98 -15.22 -26.33
CA GLU A 179 -3.00 -16.27 -26.71
C GLU A 179 -2.59 -16.20 -28.19
N LEU A 180 -3.52 -15.85 -29.09
CA LEU A 180 -3.24 -15.70 -30.51
C LEU A 180 -2.30 -14.52 -30.79
N LEU A 181 -2.42 -13.43 -30.02
CA LEU A 181 -1.56 -12.25 -30.13
C LEU A 181 -0.15 -12.46 -29.54
N VAL A 182 0.05 -13.46 -28.68
CA VAL A 182 1.39 -13.75 -28.14
C VAL A 182 2.29 -14.28 -29.24
N THR A 183 3.28 -13.51 -29.65
CA THR A 183 4.35 -13.95 -30.56
C THR A 183 5.70 -13.71 -29.91
N ARG A 184 6.65 -14.63 -30.09
CA ARG A 184 7.98 -14.48 -29.49
C ARG A 184 8.74 -13.38 -30.23
N GLN A 185 9.12 -12.33 -29.50
CA GLN A 185 9.86 -11.16 -30.03
C GLN A 185 11.33 -11.12 -29.59
N TRP A 186 11.81 -12.14 -28.90
CA TRP A 186 13.16 -12.22 -28.33
C TRP A 186 13.90 -13.46 -28.84
N GLU A 187 15.23 -13.39 -28.86
CA GLU A 187 16.08 -14.47 -29.34
C GLU A 187 16.37 -15.50 -28.24
N VAL A 188 16.04 -16.77 -28.51
CA VAL A 188 16.24 -17.88 -27.56
C VAL A 188 17.71 -18.08 -27.18
N ARG A 189 18.63 -17.89 -28.13
CA ARG A 189 20.07 -18.06 -27.89
C ARG A 189 20.63 -17.03 -26.92
N GLY A 190 20.12 -15.80 -26.94
CA GLY A 190 20.50 -14.75 -26.00
C GLY A 190 19.96 -14.99 -24.59
N HIS A 191 18.81 -15.66 -24.47
CA HIS A 191 18.12 -15.85 -23.20
C HIS A 191 17.60 -17.29 -22.98
N PRO A 192 18.47 -18.31 -22.99
CA PRO A 192 18.04 -19.70 -22.89
C PRO A 192 17.34 -20.02 -21.56
N GLN A 193 17.68 -19.28 -20.49
CA GLN A 193 17.04 -19.44 -19.18
C GLN A 193 15.58 -18.94 -19.17
N TRP A 194 15.23 -17.95 -20.01
CA TRP A 194 13.84 -17.51 -20.16
C TRP A 194 13.00 -18.57 -20.86
N LEU A 195 13.59 -19.32 -21.81
CA LEU A 195 12.90 -20.45 -22.44
C LEU A 195 12.63 -21.58 -21.43
N VAL A 196 13.54 -21.80 -20.48
CA VAL A 196 13.31 -22.76 -19.38
C VAL A 196 12.12 -22.33 -18.52
N ILE A 197 11.97 -21.03 -18.20
CA ILE A 197 10.77 -20.52 -17.51
C ILE A 197 9.51 -20.82 -18.32
N GLU A 198 9.51 -20.59 -19.64
CA GLU A 198 8.35 -20.88 -20.48
C GLU A 198 7.94 -22.35 -20.40
N VAL A 199 8.91 -23.28 -20.42
CA VAL A 199 8.66 -24.72 -20.35
C VAL A 199 8.19 -25.16 -18.97
N GLU A 200 8.88 -24.78 -17.90
CA GLU A 200 8.50 -25.19 -16.54
C GLU A 200 7.18 -24.55 -16.10
N GLY A 201 6.97 -23.29 -16.47
CA GLY A 201 5.75 -22.53 -16.17
C GLY A 201 4.58 -22.82 -17.12
N ARG A 202 4.77 -23.64 -18.16
CA ARG A 202 3.79 -23.92 -19.23
C ARG A 202 3.14 -22.64 -19.77
N LEU A 203 3.96 -21.63 -20.01
CA LEU A 203 3.54 -20.28 -20.42
C LEU A 203 4.37 -19.81 -21.61
N GLN A 204 3.93 -18.73 -22.26
CA GLN A 204 4.73 -18.03 -23.25
C GLN A 204 4.87 -16.56 -22.84
N ILE A 205 6.10 -16.05 -22.86
CA ILE A 205 6.40 -14.66 -22.51
C ILE A 205 5.73 -13.74 -23.52
N ARG A 206 4.91 -12.81 -23.04
CA ARG A 206 4.17 -11.85 -23.86
C ARG A 206 5.11 -10.78 -24.43
N PRO A 207 4.83 -10.24 -25.63
CA PRO A 207 5.57 -9.10 -26.20
C PRO A 207 5.76 -7.94 -25.21
N THR A 208 4.69 -7.53 -24.54
CA THR A 208 4.73 -6.43 -23.56
C THR A 208 5.64 -6.75 -22.38
N GLN A 209 5.61 -7.97 -21.84
CA GLN A 209 6.48 -8.39 -20.73
C GLN A 209 7.96 -8.33 -21.13
N TYR A 210 8.29 -8.76 -22.37
CA TYR A 210 9.63 -8.67 -22.91
C TYR A 210 10.09 -7.21 -23.09
N ILE A 211 9.27 -6.36 -23.70
CA ILE A 211 9.58 -4.94 -23.92
C ILE A 211 9.85 -4.24 -22.57
N VAL A 212 9.03 -4.52 -21.56
CA VAL A 212 9.21 -3.97 -20.21
C VAL A 212 10.49 -4.51 -19.56
N ALA A 213 10.77 -5.81 -19.66
CA ALA A 213 12.02 -6.38 -19.14
C ALA A 213 13.25 -5.71 -19.75
N MET A 214 13.26 -5.53 -21.08
CA MET A 214 14.36 -4.86 -21.79
C MET A 214 14.49 -3.39 -21.41
N LYS A 215 13.37 -2.66 -21.28
CA LYS A 215 13.38 -1.27 -20.81
C LYS A 215 14.05 -1.14 -19.45
N LEU A 216 13.78 -2.04 -18.51
CA LEU A 216 14.42 -2.05 -17.19
C LEU A 216 15.90 -2.48 -17.23
N ILE A 217 16.27 -3.38 -18.15
CA ILE A 217 17.66 -3.80 -18.35
C ILE A 217 18.51 -2.65 -18.89
N GLU A 218 17.97 -1.88 -19.85
CA GLU A 218 18.68 -0.83 -20.56
C GLU A 218 18.73 0.51 -19.81
N ASP A 219 17.77 0.76 -18.92
CA ASP A 219 17.55 2.08 -18.31
C ASP A 219 17.62 2.02 -16.77
N PRO A 220 18.78 2.34 -16.18
CA PRO A 220 18.94 2.50 -14.74
C PRO A 220 17.99 3.56 -14.16
N GLY A 221 17.45 3.31 -12.97
CA GLY A 221 16.48 4.22 -12.33
C GLY A 221 15.08 4.16 -12.94
N ALA A 222 14.80 3.26 -13.89
CA ALA A 222 13.48 3.17 -14.51
C ALA A 222 12.47 2.44 -13.62
N VAL A 223 11.29 3.07 -13.46
CA VAL A 223 10.08 2.45 -12.95
C VAL A 223 9.06 2.41 -14.08
N VAL A 224 8.44 1.25 -14.31
CA VAL A 224 7.49 1.05 -15.42
C VAL A 224 6.13 0.62 -14.88
N GLN A 225 5.06 1.27 -15.35
CA GLN A 225 3.69 0.90 -15.04
C GLN A 225 3.34 -0.39 -15.78
N LEU A 226 2.73 -1.35 -15.07
CA LEU A 226 2.12 -2.52 -15.68
C LEU A 226 0.87 -2.90 -14.87
N ASN A 227 -0.24 -3.13 -15.58
CA ASN A 227 -1.51 -3.47 -14.96
C ASN A 227 -1.42 -4.72 -14.06
N MET A 228 -2.28 -4.76 -13.05
CA MET A 228 -2.45 -5.93 -12.20
C MET A 228 -2.83 -7.15 -13.06
N GLY A 229 -2.24 -8.31 -12.74
CA GLY A 229 -2.48 -9.55 -13.46
C GLY A 229 -1.68 -9.74 -14.77
N GLU A 230 -0.88 -8.76 -15.21
CA GLU A 230 -0.03 -8.89 -16.41
C GLU A 230 1.25 -9.72 -16.20
N GLY A 231 1.44 -10.30 -15.01
CA GLY A 231 2.57 -11.18 -14.71
C GLY A 231 3.86 -10.48 -14.28
N LYS A 232 3.78 -9.33 -13.60
CA LYS A 232 4.92 -8.60 -13.00
C LYS A 232 5.84 -9.53 -12.19
N THR A 233 5.33 -10.03 -11.07
CA THR A 233 6.06 -10.85 -10.10
C THR A 233 6.33 -12.27 -10.61
N ARG A 234 5.43 -12.84 -11.44
CA ARG A 234 5.53 -14.24 -11.89
C ARG A 234 6.29 -14.45 -13.19
N VAL A 235 6.50 -13.42 -14.00
CA VAL A 235 7.19 -13.55 -15.30
C VAL A 235 8.35 -12.57 -15.40
N ILE A 236 8.11 -11.27 -15.21
CA ILE A 236 9.14 -10.26 -15.45
C ILE A 236 10.22 -10.29 -14.37
N VAL A 237 9.85 -10.37 -13.08
CA VAL A 237 10.84 -10.47 -11.99
C VAL A 237 11.76 -11.69 -12.19
N PRO A 238 11.26 -12.92 -12.45
CA PRO A 238 12.12 -14.06 -12.80
C PRO A 238 13.06 -13.81 -13.99
N MET A 239 12.56 -13.17 -15.06
CA MET A 239 13.37 -12.85 -16.23
C MET A 239 14.55 -11.95 -15.87
N LEU A 240 14.29 -10.89 -15.08
CA LEU A 240 15.30 -9.97 -14.59
C LEU A 240 16.28 -10.63 -13.62
N VAL A 241 15.77 -11.49 -12.72
CA VAL A 241 16.59 -12.26 -11.79
C VAL A 241 17.62 -13.12 -12.52
N LEU A 242 17.19 -13.81 -13.57
CA LEU A 242 18.07 -14.66 -14.36
C LEU A 242 19.06 -13.86 -15.20
N HIS A 243 18.64 -12.69 -15.72
CA HIS A 243 19.49 -11.84 -16.53
C HIS A 243 20.58 -11.12 -15.70
N TRP A 244 20.25 -10.64 -14.50
CA TRP A 244 21.18 -9.91 -13.63
C TRP A 244 21.97 -10.76 -12.64
N ALA A 245 21.84 -12.09 -12.67
CA ALA A 245 22.59 -13.02 -11.81
C ALA A 245 24.08 -13.14 -12.22
N ASP A 246 24.79 -12.00 -12.29
CA ASP A 246 26.16 -11.85 -12.79
C ASP A 246 27.26 -12.27 -11.79
N ARG A 247 26.88 -12.58 -10.54
CA ARG A 247 27.75 -12.91 -9.40
C ARG A 247 28.67 -11.79 -8.94
N GLN A 248 28.57 -10.61 -9.54
CA GLN A 248 29.34 -9.42 -9.17
C GLN A 248 28.57 -8.62 -8.14
N ARG A 249 27.28 -8.35 -8.41
CA ARG A 249 26.40 -7.57 -7.54
C ARG A 249 25.35 -8.46 -6.89
N LEU A 250 24.94 -8.09 -5.68
CA LEU A 250 23.80 -8.71 -5.02
C LEU A 250 22.51 -8.25 -5.71
N LEU A 251 21.69 -9.19 -6.19
CA LEU A 251 20.36 -8.84 -6.63
C LEU A 251 19.39 -8.89 -5.45
N ARG A 252 18.70 -7.79 -5.19
CA ARG A 252 17.74 -7.65 -4.10
C ARG A 252 16.37 -7.29 -4.66
N VAL A 253 15.35 -8.07 -4.30
CA VAL A 253 13.96 -7.78 -4.64
C VAL A 253 13.24 -7.35 -3.37
N THR A 254 12.75 -6.11 -3.37
CA THR A 254 11.98 -5.54 -2.27
C THR A 254 10.50 -5.59 -2.62
N ALA A 255 9.70 -6.18 -1.73
CA ALA A 255 8.25 -6.26 -1.86
C ALA A 255 7.55 -5.75 -0.59
N LEU A 256 6.23 -5.60 -0.65
CA LEU A 256 5.40 -5.36 0.52
C LEU A 256 5.41 -6.59 1.45
N THR A 257 5.37 -6.37 2.77
CA THR A 257 5.39 -7.47 3.76
C THR A 257 4.28 -8.50 3.52
N ALA A 258 3.09 -8.05 3.07
CA ALA A 258 1.96 -8.91 2.75
C ALA A 258 2.20 -9.84 1.53
N LEU A 259 3.05 -9.42 0.58
CA LEU A 259 3.33 -10.15 -0.66
C LEU A 259 4.61 -10.99 -0.59
N LEU A 260 5.48 -10.72 0.39
CA LEU A 260 6.78 -11.37 0.51
C LEU A 260 6.68 -12.90 0.64
N GLY A 261 5.69 -13.40 1.38
CA GLY A 261 5.47 -14.84 1.57
C GLY A 261 5.16 -15.56 0.25
N GLU A 262 4.13 -15.09 -0.48
CA GLU A 262 3.76 -15.65 -1.79
C GLU A 262 4.92 -15.54 -2.79
N MET A 263 5.60 -14.39 -2.84
CA MET A 263 6.75 -14.21 -3.72
C MET A 263 7.89 -15.18 -3.40
N PHE A 264 8.17 -15.40 -2.11
CA PHE A 264 9.21 -16.34 -1.70
C PHE A 264 8.86 -17.78 -2.11
N GLU A 265 7.65 -18.24 -1.81
CA GLU A 265 7.20 -19.59 -2.19
C GLU A 265 7.25 -19.79 -3.71
N PHE A 266 6.78 -18.81 -4.47
CA PHE A 266 6.83 -18.84 -5.93
C PHE A 266 8.28 -18.92 -6.46
N MET A 267 9.17 -18.05 -5.99
CA MET A 267 10.57 -18.03 -6.44
C MET A 267 11.31 -19.30 -5.98
N GLN A 268 11.02 -19.80 -4.78
CA GLN A 268 11.61 -21.03 -4.27
C GLN A 268 11.20 -22.22 -5.12
N LEU A 269 9.92 -22.36 -5.46
CA LEU A 269 9.44 -23.47 -6.30
C LEU A 269 9.98 -23.38 -7.73
N ASN A 270 9.88 -22.21 -8.37
CA ASN A 270 10.12 -22.08 -9.81
C ASN A 270 11.58 -21.76 -10.17
N LEU A 271 12.33 -21.10 -9.31
CA LEU A 271 13.73 -20.76 -9.58
C LEU A 271 14.70 -21.67 -8.82
N CYS A 272 14.44 -21.95 -7.54
CA CYS A 272 15.34 -22.77 -6.72
C CYS A 272 15.10 -24.28 -6.86
N GLY A 273 13.84 -24.72 -6.78
CA GLY A 273 13.43 -26.11 -6.92
C GLY A 273 13.37 -26.60 -8.37
N GLY A 274 13.25 -25.66 -9.31
CA GLY A 274 13.25 -25.94 -10.75
C GLY A 274 14.63 -26.28 -11.33
N VAL A 275 14.67 -26.51 -12.65
CA VAL A 275 15.86 -26.88 -13.40
C VAL A 275 16.97 -25.82 -13.31
N LEU A 276 16.58 -24.56 -13.17
CA LEU A 276 17.46 -23.38 -13.08
C LEU A 276 18.33 -23.39 -11.82
N GLY A 277 17.86 -23.94 -10.70
CA GLY A 277 18.63 -24.08 -9.47
C GLY A 277 19.17 -22.77 -8.89
N ARG A 278 18.43 -21.67 -9.04
CA ARG A 278 18.80 -20.35 -8.51
C ARG A 278 18.45 -20.25 -7.03
N LYS A 279 19.46 -19.95 -6.21
CA LYS A 279 19.26 -19.83 -4.76
C LYS A 279 18.47 -18.57 -4.43
N VAL A 280 17.42 -18.75 -3.63
CA VAL A 280 16.57 -17.67 -3.12
C VAL A 280 16.85 -17.54 -1.63
N PHE A 281 17.15 -16.33 -1.18
CA PHE A 281 17.45 -16.01 0.22
C PHE A 281 16.40 -15.06 0.77
N LEU A 282 16.15 -15.15 2.08
CA LEU A 282 15.38 -14.19 2.85
C LEU A 282 16.28 -13.55 3.89
N MET A 283 16.12 -12.25 4.11
CA MET A 283 16.73 -11.55 5.24
C MET A 283 15.65 -10.77 6.00
N PRO A 284 14.88 -11.44 6.86
CA PRO A 284 13.99 -10.75 7.78
C PRO A 284 14.80 -9.95 8.79
N PHE A 285 14.35 -8.74 9.09
CA PHE A 285 15.00 -7.87 10.07
C PHE A 285 13.95 -7.01 10.76
N HIS A 286 14.06 -6.87 12.07
CA HIS A 286 13.17 -6.04 12.87
C HIS A 286 13.96 -5.34 13.98
N ARG A 287 13.31 -4.38 14.64
CA ARG A 287 13.95 -3.54 15.67
C ARG A 287 14.58 -4.33 16.80
N ASP A 288 13.86 -5.35 17.28
CA ASP A 288 14.19 -6.09 18.50
C ASP A 288 15.27 -7.16 18.29
N VAL A 289 15.83 -7.26 17.08
CA VAL A 289 16.99 -8.12 16.82
C VAL A 289 18.16 -7.62 17.68
N ASN A 290 18.63 -8.51 18.55
CA ASN A 290 19.87 -8.31 19.31
C ASN A 290 21.04 -8.64 18.40
N LEU A 291 21.89 -7.64 18.15
CA LEU A 291 23.05 -7.78 17.29
C LEU A 291 24.32 -7.87 18.13
N ASP A 292 25.13 -8.88 17.82
CA ASP A 292 26.53 -8.94 18.18
C ASP A 292 27.39 -9.00 16.89
N LEU A 293 28.70 -8.93 17.04
CA LEU A 293 29.62 -8.93 15.90
C LEU A 293 29.56 -10.23 15.10
N ASP A 294 29.33 -11.36 15.75
CA ASP A 294 29.29 -12.67 15.10
C ASP A 294 28.02 -12.85 14.28
N TYR A 295 26.89 -12.34 14.78
CA TYR A 295 25.63 -12.28 14.05
C TYR A 295 25.76 -11.43 12.79
N VAL A 296 26.35 -10.23 12.90
CA VAL A 296 26.57 -9.35 11.72
C VAL A 296 27.54 -10.01 10.71
N ARG A 297 28.60 -10.68 11.18
CA ARG A 297 29.50 -11.47 10.31
C ARG A 297 28.77 -12.62 9.61
N ALA A 298 27.87 -13.31 10.29
CA ALA A 298 27.05 -14.37 9.71
C ALA A 298 26.08 -13.82 8.65
N MET A 299 25.48 -12.66 8.90
CA MET A 299 24.65 -11.94 7.92
C MET A 299 25.47 -11.56 6.68
N HIS A 300 26.64 -10.94 6.87
CA HIS A 300 27.54 -10.56 5.78
C HIS A 300 27.96 -11.79 4.96
N SER A 301 28.36 -12.88 5.63
CA SER A 301 28.75 -14.14 4.97
C SER A 301 27.59 -14.74 4.15
N SER A 302 26.36 -14.65 4.66
CA SER A 302 25.16 -15.13 3.95
C SER A 302 24.85 -14.30 2.71
N ILE A 303 24.95 -12.97 2.82
CA ILE A 303 24.76 -12.04 1.70
C ILE A 303 25.83 -12.25 0.63
N ASP A 304 27.10 -12.37 1.03
CA ASP A 304 28.19 -12.59 0.10
C ASP A 304 28.12 -13.97 -0.58
N HIS A 305 27.66 -15.01 0.14
CA HIS A 305 27.36 -16.31 -0.46
C HIS A 305 26.21 -16.23 -1.47
N CYS A 306 25.14 -15.49 -1.17
CA CYS A 306 24.04 -15.24 -2.10
C CYS A 306 24.57 -14.58 -3.39
N ARG A 307 25.37 -13.51 -3.25
CA ARG A 307 26.03 -12.81 -4.35
C ARG A 307 26.89 -13.75 -5.19
N ARG A 308 27.84 -14.47 -4.57
CA ARG A 308 28.75 -15.39 -5.28
C ARG A 308 28.03 -16.55 -5.97
N ALA A 309 26.89 -17.00 -5.43
CA ALA A 309 26.07 -18.02 -6.05
C ALA A 309 25.25 -17.51 -7.25
N GLY A 310 25.16 -16.19 -7.46
CA GLY A 310 24.20 -15.58 -8.39
C GLY A 310 22.76 -15.83 -7.95
N GLY A 311 22.54 -15.79 -6.63
CA GLY A 311 21.23 -15.91 -6.01
C GLY A 311 20.50 -14.57 -5.96
N VAL A 312 19.26 -14.62 -5.47
CA VAL A 312 18.42 -13.45 -5.23
C VAL A 312 18.09 -13.33 -3.75
N LEU A 313 18.17 -12.11 -3.22
CA LEU A 313 17.77 -11.78 -1.86
C LEU A 313 16.39 -11.12 -1.87
N LEU A 314 15.40 -11.75 -1.24
CA LEU A 314 14.06 -11.19 -1.07
C LEU A 314 13.95 -10.52 0.30
N VAL A 315 13.42 -9.30 0.33
CA VAL A 315 13.24 -8.50 1.54
C VAL A 315 11.93 -7.73 1.52
N ALA A 316 11.37 -7.48 2.71
CA ALA A 316 10.30 -6.49 2.86
C ALA A 316 10.89 -5.09 3.03
N VAL A 317 10.11 -4.07 2.69
CA VAL A 317 10.44 -2.64 2.95
C VAL A 317 10.84 -2.44 4.42
N GLU A 318 10.03 -2.97 5.34
CA GLU A 318 10.23 -2.87 6.78
C GLU A 318 11.57 -3.45 7.23
N HIS A 319 12.02 -4.55 6.62
CA HIS A 319 13.28 -5.20 6.99
C HIS A 319 14.47 -4.32 6.64
N ARG A 320 14.47 -3.74 5.44
CA ARG A 320 15.57 -2.89 4.98
C ARG A 320 15.65 -1.59 5.78
N LEU A 321 14.53 -0.90 5.94
CA LEU A 321 14.49 0.34 6.72
C LEU A 321 14.82 0.08 8.21
N SER A 322 14.34 -1.03 8.78
CA SER A 322 14.68 -1.42 10.15
C SER A 322 16.18 -1.63 10.35
N SER A 323 16.87 -2.26 9.38
CA SER A 323 18.32 -2.47 9.46
C SER A 323 19.10 -1.15 9.46
N GLN A 324 18.68 -0.17 8.66
CA GLN A 324 19.26 1.18 8.64
C GLN A 324 18.99 1.93 9.95
N LEU A 325 17.76 1.88 10.47
CA LEU A 325 17.43 2.51 11.75
C LEU A 325 18.18 1.88 12.93
N LYS A 326 18.40 0.57 12.90
CA LYS A 326 19.20 -0.13 13.91
C LYS A 326 20.65 0.38 13.92
N TRP A 327 21.23 0.65 12.76
CA TRP A 327 22.56 1.27 12.67
C TRP A 327 22.61 2.63 13.37
N HIS A 328 21.61 3.50 13.14
CA HIS A 328 21.52 4.79 13.82
C HIS A 328 21.30 4.64 15.33
N GLU A 329 20.47 3.69 15.76
CA GLU A 329 20.25 3.39 17.17
C GLU A 329 21.55 2.96 17.87
N LEU A 330 22.32 2.05 17.26
CA LEU A 330 23.60 1.58 17.77
C LEU A 330 24.65 2.71 17.81
N ARG A 331 24.65 3.58 16.80
CA ARG A 331 25.52 4.76 16.76
C ARG A 331 25.23 5.71 17.92
N MET A 332 23.96 5.93 18.26
CA MET A 332 23.58 6.74 19.43
C MET A 332 23.99 6.10 20.76
N LYS A 333 24.04 4.76 20.83
CA LYS A 333 24.53 4.01 22.01
C LYS A 333 26.07 3.96 22.09
N GLY A 334 26.79 4.44 21.07
CA GLY A 334 28.26 4.41 21.03
C GLY A 334 28.87 3.08 20.59
N GLU A 335 28.08 2.20 19.96
CA GLU A 335 28.50 0.84 19.54
C GLU A 335 29.28 0.86 18.20
N ALA A 336 30.44 1.51 18.19
CA ALA A 336 31.21 1.80 16.97
C ALA A 336 31.58 0.54 16.16
N ALA A 337 31.94 -0.56 16.83
CA ALA A 337 32.32 -1.81 16.16
C ALA A 337 31.15 -2.44 15.38
N LEU A 338 29.95 -2.46 15.97
CA LEU A 338 28.75 -2.96 15.31
C LEU A 338 28.32 -2.04 14.17
N CYS A 339 28.42 -0.73 14.35
CA CYS A 339 28.15 0.25 13.29
C CYS A 339 29.08 0.03 12.08
N SER A 340 30.37 -0.19 12.31
CA SER A 340 31.33 -0.49 11.23
C SER A 340 30.95 -1.77 10.50
N ALA A 341 30.67 -2.86 11.22
CA ALA A 341 30.32 -4.14 10.62
C ALA A 341 29.01 -4.08 9.80
N LEU A 342 28.01 -3.32 10.27
CA LEU A 342 26.78 -3.06 9.52
C LEU A 342 27.02 -2.17 8.31
N SER A 343 27.89 -1.15 8.40
CA SER A 343 28.29 -0.33 7.26
C SER A 343 28.95 -1.17 6.16
N ASP A 344 29.81 -2.11 6.52
CA ASP A 344 30.41 -3.05 5.56
C ASP A 344 29.35 -3.93 4.89
N LEU A 345 28.34 -4.37 5.64
CA LEU A 345 27.21 -5.12 5.13
C LEU A 345 26.37 -4.32 4.12
N PHE A 346 26.17 -3.01 4.36
CA PHE A 346 25.46 -2.13 3.44
C PHE A 346 26.30 -1.71 2.23
N ALA A 347 27.63 -1.76 2.33
CA ALA A 347 28.55 -1.42 1.25
C ALA A 347 28.64 -2.51 0.16
N VAL A 348 28.04 -3.69 0.36
CA VAL A 348 27.98 -4.74 -0.66
C VAL A 348 27.25 -4.20 -1.90
N PRO A 349 27.89 -4.17 -3.09
CA PRO A 349 27.26 -3.66 -4.31
C PRO A 349 25.98 -4.41 -4.62
N ALA A 350 24.87 -3.68 -4.74
CA ALA A 350 23.55 -4.28 -4.91
C ALA A 350 22.78 -3.61 -6.05
N ARG A 351 22.00 -4.42 -6.77
CA ARG A 351 20.96 -3.98 -7.69
C ARG A 351 19.61 -4.19 -7.02
N GLU A 352 18.82 -3.14 -6.98
CA GLU A 352 17.53 -3.12 -6.29
C GLU A 352 16.40 -3.25 -7.32
N LEU A 353 15.48 -4.17 -7.08
CA LEU A 353 14.24 -4.34 -7.83
C LEU A 353 13.06 -4.17 -6.88
N LEU A 354 12.19 -3.20 -7.15
CA LEU A 354 11.04 -2.86 -6.33
C LEU A 354 9.76 -3.41 -6.98
N ASP A 355 9.10 -4.35 -6.32
CA ASP A 355 7.77 -4.81 -6.71
C ASP A 355 6.70 -3.93 -6.05
N GLU A 356 5.67 -3.54 -6.79
CA GLU A 356 4.66 -2.54 -6.38
C GLU A 356 5.31 -1.23 -5.85
N SER A 357 6.20 -0.67 -6.67
CA SER A 357 7.00 0.52 -6.38
C SER A 357 6.19 1.78 -6.04
N ASP A 358 4.94 1.91 -6.51
CA ASP A 358 4.02 2.98 -6.10
C ASP A 358 3.66 2.93 -4.61
N GLU A 359 3.44 1.73 -4.08
CA GLU A 359 3.17 1.54 -2.65
C GLU A 359 4.46 1.46 -1.83
N VAL A 360 5.50 0.80 -2.34
CA VAL A 360 6.81 0.68 -1.68
C VAL A 360 7.48 2.04 -1.51
N LEU A 361 7.37 2.94 -2.50
CA LEU A 361 7.96 4.29 -2.47
C LEU A 361 6.94 5.36 -2.07
N ARG A 362 5.81 4.97 -1.46
CA ARG A 362 4.77 5.90 -1.07
C ARG A 362 5.29 6.90 -0.03
N HIS A 363 5.21 8.19 -0.34
CA HIS A 363 5.66 9.29 0.53
C HIS A 363 5.02 9.30 1.93
N LYS A 364 3.83 8.70 2.08
CA LYS A 364 3.10 8.60 3.35
C LYS A 364 3.70 7.59 4.31
N TYR A 365 4.44 6.60 3.81
CA TYR A 365 5.01 5.55 4.63
C TYR A 365 6.35 6.00 5.23
N GLN A 366 6.44 5.96 6.56
CA GLN A 366 7.65 6.25 7.32
C GLN A 366 7.77 5.26 8.46
N LEU A 367 8.95 4.66 8.62
CA LEU A 367 9.28 3.81 9.77
C LEU A 367 9.98 4.67 10.83
N ILE A 368 9.48 4.62 12.07
CA ILE A 368 9.96 5.48 13.16
C ILE A 368 10.41 4.63 14.35
N TYR A 369 11.66 4.80 14.78
CA TYR A 369 12.16 4.25 16.04
C TYR A 369 12.23 5.34 17.09
N ALA A 370 11.46 5.17 18.16
CA ALA A 370 11.45 6.09 19.27
C ALA A 370 12.61 5.78 20.23
N VAL A 371 13.42 6.79 20.59
CA VAL A 371 14.66 6.63 21.36
C VAL A 371 14.59 7.46 22.65
N GLY A 372 14.98 6.85 23.77
CA GLY A 372 14.97 7.44 25.10
C GLY A 372 13.78 7.00 25.96
N SER A 373 13.64 7.60 27.13
CA SER A 373 12.50 7.40 28.02
C SER A 373 11.32 8.29 27.63
N HIS A 374 10.12 7.91 28.05
CA HIS A 374 8.93 8.76 27.87
C HIS A 374 9.13 10.12 28.57
N VAL A 375 8.87 11.19 27.83
CA VAL A 375 8.84 12.57 28.34
C VAL A 375 7.45 13.17 28.11
N PRO A 376 6.96 14.03 29.01
CA PRO A 376 5.70 14.73 28.81
C PRO A 376 5.70 15.55 27.51
N LEU A 377 4.51 15.72 26.92
CA LEU A 377 4.33 16.62 25.78
C LEU A 377 4.58 18.09 26.23
N PRO A 378 5.44 18.86 25.53
CA PRO A 378 5.66 20.27 25.83
C PRO A 378 4.35 21.04 25.77
N ASP A 379 4.05 21.76 26.86
CA ASP A 379 2.81 22.52 27.04
C ASP A 379 1.55 21.69 26.74
N GLY A 380 1.60 20.38 27.03
CA GLY A 380 0.52 19.44 26.71
C GLY A 380 -0.82 19.87 27.29
N THR A 381 -0.80 20.48 28.49
CA THR A 381 -2.01 20.99 29.13
C THR A 381 -2.68 22.09 28.33
N ASP A 382 -1.89 23.05 27.85
CA ASP A 382 -2.39 24.18 27.09
C ASP A 382 -2.92 23.73 25.72
N ARG A 383 -2.27 22.74 25.10
CA ARG A 383 -2.69 22.15 23.82
C ARG A 383 -4.04 21.45 23.90
N TRP A 384 -4.23 20.56 24.88
CA TRP A 384 -5.50 19.85 25.00
C TRP A 384 -6.65 20.76 25.43
N LEU A 385 -6.38 21.75 26.29
CA LEU A 385 -7.40 22.73 26.71
C LEU A 385 -7.84 23.57 25.50
N SER A 386 -6.89 24.01 24.68
CA SER A 386 -7.17 24.75 23.45
C SER A 386 -7.99 23.94 22.44
N ALA A 387 -7.66 22.65 22.27
CA ALA A 387 -8.41 21.75 21.40
C ALA A 387 -9.86 21.55 21.90
N GLU A 388 -10.03 21.22 23.18
CA GLU A 388 -11.35 21.03 23.79
C GLU A 388 -12.19 22.31 23.74
N ALA A 389 -11.59 23.47 23.99
CA ALA A 389 -12.27 24.77 23.92
C ALA A 389 -12.83 25.05 22.51
N LEU A 390 -12.05 24.79 21.46
CA LEU A 390 -12.51 24.94 20.08
C LEU A 390 -13.61 23.93 19.73
N LEU A 391 -13.51 22.69 20.22
CA LEU A 391 -14.56 21.69 20.02
C LEU A 391 -15.85 22.09 20.76
N ARG A 392 -15.77 22.69 21.95
CA ARG A 392 -16.92 23.24 22.67
C ARG A 392 -17.60 24.34 21.85
N VAL A 393 -16.81 25.27 21.28
CA VAL A 393 -17.29 26.39 20.45
C VAL A 393 -17.94 25.92 19.14
N LEU A 394 -17.52 24.79 18.56
CA LEU A 394 -18.15 24.20 17.36
C LEU A 394 -19.64 23.84 17.57
N ARG A 395 -20.10 23.72 18.83
CA ARG A 395 -21.52 23.47 19.15
C ARG A 395 -22.39 24.73 19.06
N SER A 396 -21.79 25.92 18.98
CA SER A 396 -22.53 27.18 18.95
C SER A 396 -23.38 27.32 17.68
N ALA A 397 -24.57 27.91 17.81
CA ALA A 397 -25.48 28.10 16.68
C ALA A 397 -24.85 28.96 15.57
N ARG A 398 -24.03 29.96 15.92
CA ARG A 398 -23.34 30.85 14.97
C ARG A 398 -22.31 30.09 14.13
N VAL A 399 -21.52 29.20 14.72
CA VAL A 399 -20.58 28.35 13.97
C VAL A 399 -21.34 27.35 13.09
N LEU A 400 -22.43 26.76 13.62
CA LEU A 400 -23.27 25.82 12.89
C LEU A 400 -24.00 26.45 11.68
N GLN A 401 -24.20 27.76 11.64
CA GLN A 401 -24.73 28.47 10.46
C GLN A 401 -23.71 28.53 9.33
N VAL A 402 -22.43 28.73 9.64
CA VAL A 402 -21.34 28.66 8.65
C VAL A 402 -21.16 27.23 8.16
N LEU A 403 -21.27 26.25 9.06
CA LEU A 403 -21.18 24.82 8.77
C LEU A 403 -22.49 24.23 8.24
N ASN A 404 -23.00 24.81 7.15
CA ASN A 404 -24.21 24.32 6.46
C ASN A 404 -23.95 22.99 5.70
N SER A 405 -25.00 22.43 5.09
CA SER A 405 -24.93 21.15 4.36
C SER A 405 -24.01 21.14 3.14
N ASP A 406 -23.63 22.32 2.62
CA ASP A 406 -22.73 22.43 1.48
C ASP A 406 -21.25 22.26 1.87
N VAL A 407 -20.91 22.51 3.14
CA VAL A 407 -19.52 22.49 3.64
C VAL A 407 -19.31 21.46 4.75
N ALA A 408 -20.38 20.90 5.32
CA ALA A 408 -20.28 19.91 6.38
C ALA A 408 -21.42 18.88 6.36
N GLU A 409 -21.06 17.62 6.61
CA GLU A 409 -21.98 16.55 6.98
C GLU A 409 -22.21 16.59 8.48
N ARG A 410 -23.48 16.59 8.89
CA ARG A 410 -23.88 16.60 10.30
C ARG A 410 -24.90 15.51 10.58
N LYS A 411 -24.62 14.69 11.58
CA LYS A 411 -25.61 13.78 12.16
C LYS A 411 -25.97 14.33 13.55
N LEU A 412 -27.09 15.04 13.58
CA LEU A 412 -27.66 15.54 14.83
C LEU A 412 -28.29 14.38 15.58
N SER A 413 -28.11 14.37 16.90
CA SER A 413 -28.82 13.51 17.83
C SER A 413 -29.74 14.41 18.66
N PRO A 414 -30.90 14.85 18.12
CA PRO A 414 -31.79 15.77 18.83
C PRO A 414 -32.31 15.20 20.16
N GLU A 415 -32.30 13.88 20.30
CA GLU A 415 -32.66 13.17 21.53
C GLU A 415 -31.56 13.20 22.62
N ARG A 416 -30.37 13.72 22.31
CA ARG A 416 -29.20 13.76 23.21
C ARG A 416 -28.40 15.07 23.07
N PRO A 417 -28.91 16.22 23.57
CA PRO A 417 -28.22 17.50 23.53
C PRO A 417 -26.89 17.51 24.30
N GLU A 418 -26.72 16.60 25.26
CA GLU A 418 -25.47 16.38 26.01
C GLU A 418 -24.34 15.83 25.12
N ALA A 419 -24.69 15.17 24.01
CA ALA A 419 -23.76 14.52 23.12
C ALA A 419 -23.19 15.49 22.07
N PHE A 420 -21.93 15.30 21.73
CA PHE A 420 -21.32 16.03 20.63
C PHE A 420 -21.87 15.50 19.30
N SER A 421 -22.45 16.37 18.48
CA SER A 421 -22.99 15.98 17.17
C SER A 421 -21.88 15.51 16.25
N ARG A 422 -22.11 14.43 15.50
CA ARG A 422 -21.12 13.96 14.53
C ARG A 422 -21.00 14.97 13.41
N LEU A 423 -19.81 15.55 13.28
CA LEU A 423 -19.49 16.61 12.35
C LEU A 423 -18.31 16.17 11.47
N ARG A 424 -18.47 16.36 10.16
CA ARG A 424 -17.39 16.17 9.19
C ARG A 424 -17.41 17.31 8.18
N LEU A 425 -16.26 17.94 7.95
CA LEU A 425 -16.13 18.96 6.92
C LEU A 425 -15.99 18.29 5.55
N LEU A 426 -16.68 18.84 4.56
CA LEU A 426 -16.60 18.44 3.18
C LEU A 426 -15.53 19.28 2.49
N GLY A 427 -14.41 18.65 2.13
CA GLY A 427 -13.35 19.34 1.37
C GLY A 427 -13.85 19.84 0.01
N GLY A 428 -13.16 20.83 -0.55
CA GLY A 428 -13.43 21.37 -1.88
C GLY A 428 -13.65 22.89 -1.92
N PRO A 429 -14.03 23.44 -3.09
CA PRO A 429 -14.05 24.88 -3.33
C PRO A 429 -14.99 25.66 -2.39
N LYS A 430 -16.15 25.09 -2.06
CA LYS A 430 -17.11 25.72 -1.14
C LYS A 430 -16.54 25.88 0.27
N MET A 431 -15.86 24.85 0.76
CA MET A 431 -15.20 24.88 2.08
C MET A 431 -13.99 25.81 2.08
N GLU A 432 -13.21 25.85 0.99
CA GLU A 432 -12.11 26.81 0.85
C GLU A 432 -12.60 28.26 0.91
N ALA A 433 -13.71 28.58 0.25
CA ALA A 433 -14.33 29.90 0.30
C ALA A 433 -14.86 30.24 1.72
N ALA A 434 -15.45 29.27 2.42
CA ALA A 434 -15.97 29.45 3.78
C ALA A 434 -14.90 29.46 4.88
N CYS A 435 -13.67 29.00 4.58
CA CYS A 435 -12.63 28.73 5.58
C CYS A 435 -12.24 29.96 6.40
N ALA A 436 -12.04 31.11 5.73
CA ALA A 436 -11.67 32.34 6.40
C ALA A 436 -12.77 32.83 7.35
N GLN A 437 -14.03 32.74 6.92
CA GLN A 437 -15.18 33.09 7.75
C GLN A 437 -15.31 32.14 8.95
N LEU A 438 -15.13 30.83 8.73
CA LEU A 438 -15.19 29.84 9.80
C LEU A 438 -14.17 30.14 10.91
N TYR A 439 -12.92 30.44 10.55
CA TYR A 439 -11.87 30.74 11.54
C TYR A 439 -12.15 32.03 12.32
N GLU A 440 -12.67 33.06 11.66
CA GLU A 440 -13.08 34.30 12.34
C GLU A 440 -14.22 34.05 13.33
N VAL A 441 -15.27 33.31 12.93
CA VAL A 441 -16.40 32.99 13.81
C VAL A 441 -15.93 32.11 14.98
N LEU A 442 -15.10 31.10 14.74
CA LEU A 442 -14.54 30.26 15.82
C LEU A 442 -13.72 31.08 16.81
N ALA A 443 -12.84 31.96 16.32
CA ALA A 443 -12.04 32.81 17.19
C ALA A 443 -12.92 33.79 17.98
N GLN A 444 -13.91 34.40 17.34
CA GLN A 444 -14.83 35.32 17.99
C GLN A 444 -15.65 34.63 19.09
N GLU A 445 -16.31 33.51 18.80
CA GLU A 445 -17.10 32.77 19.79
C GLU A 445 -16.26 32.29 20.97
N LEU A 446 -15.01 31.87 20.72
CA LEU A 446 -14.09 31.48 21.79
C LEU A 446 -13.70 32.65 22.70
N LEU A 447 -13.50 33.85 22.12
CA LEU A 447 -13.21 35.04 22.91
C LEU A 447 -14.44 35.57 23.65
N GLU A 448 -15.65 35.41 23.11
CA GLU A 448 -16.90 35.80 23.75
C GLU A 448 -17.29 34.86 24.90
N THR A 449 -17.09 33.56 24.70
CA THR A 449 -17.54 32.50 25.62
C THR A 449 -16.43 31.46 25.89
N PRO A 450 -15.28 31.88 26.44
CA PRO A 450 -14.21 30.94 26.76
C PRO A 450 -14.62 29.99 27.90
N PRO A 451 -14.11 28.75 27.91
CA PRO A 451 -14.26 27.87 29.07
C PRO A 451 -13.57 28.47 30.30
N TYR A 452 -13.95 27.99 31.50
CA TYR A 452 -13.48 28.53 32.77
C TYR A 452 -11.95 28.66 32.85
N GLU A 453 -11.21 27.62 32.46
CA GLU A 453 -9.74 27.62 32.48
C GLU A 453 -9.12 28.67 31.53
N LEU A 454 -9.87 29.12 30.53
CA LEU A 454 -9.45 30.11 29.55
C LEU A 454 -10.22 31.43 29.67
N ALA A 455 -10.90 31.69 30.80
CA ALA A 455 -11.75 32.87 30.99
C ALA A 455 -11.04 34.21 30.71
N TRP A 456 -9.72 34.27 30.93
CA TRP A 456 -8.88 35.42 30.62
C TRP A 456 -8.84 35.81 29.14
N LEU A 457 -9.22 34.90 28.21
CA LEU A 457 -9.33 35.20 26.78
C LEU A 457 -10.37 36.29 26.50
N SER A 458 -11.42 36.39 27.33
CA SER A 458 -12.46 37.41 27.20
C SER A 458 -11.93 38.84 27.28
N CYS A 459 -10.80 39.07 27.97
CA CYS A 459 -10.13 40.36 28.02
C CYS A 459 -9.63 40.83 26.63
N TYR A 460 -9.52 39.92 25.66
CA TYR A 460 -9.01 40.18 24.33
C TYR A 460 -10.09 40.18 23.24
N LEU A 461 -11.38 40.14 23.62
CA LEU A 461 -12.49 40.13 22.68
C LEU A 461 -12.44 41.28 21.66
N SER A 462 -12.08 42.49 22.10
CA SER A 462 -11.96 43.67 21.24
C SER A 462 -10.59 43.80 20.55
N ASN A 463 -9.63 42.92 20.83
CA ASN A 463 -8.26 43.03 20.32
C ASN A 463 -8.16 42.45 18.90
N ALA A 464 -8.11 43.33 17.91
CA ALA A 464 -7.99 42.94 16.50
C ALA A 464 -6.68 42.22 16.18
N SER A 465 -5.57 42.55 16.87
CA SER A 465 -4.28 41.91 16.66
C SER A 465 -4.29 40.45 17.09
N ILE A 466 -4.92 40.13 18.22
CA ILE A 466 -5.06 38.73 18.68
C ILE A 466 -5.96 37.92 17.75
N ARG A 467 -7.10 38.48 17.32
CA ARG A 467 -7.96 37.79 16.32
C ARG A 467 -7.19 37.50 15.04
N ARG A 468 -6.47 38.50 14.50
CA ARG A 468 -5.60 38.33 13.34
C ARG A 468 -4.53 37.26 13.57
N PHE A 469 -3.91 37.23 14.76
CA PHE A 469 -2.93 36.21 15.13
C PHE A 469 -3.54 34.81 15.19
N LEU A 470 -4.80 34.64 15.57
CA LEU A 470 -5.45 33.34 15.61
C LEU A 470 -5.90 32.85 14.22
N THR A 471 -6.32 33.75 13.33
CA THR A 471 -7.02 33.37 12.09
C THR A 471 -6.19 33.48 10.82
N LYS A 472 -5.15 34.32 10.77
CA LYS A 472 -4.38 34.60 9.55
C LYS A 472 -3.01 33.92 9.56
N PRO A 473 -2.66 33.09 8.55
CA PRO A 473 -1.38 32.42 8.50
C PRO A 473 -0.19 33.39 8.38
N GLU A 474 -0.39 34.60 7.84
CA GLU A 474 0.66 35.62 7.68
C GLU A 474 0.98 36.40 8.96
N ALA A 475 0.16 36.28 10.01
CA ALA A 475 0.40 36.96 11.27
C ALA A 475 1.67 36.44 11.98
N SER A 476 2.30 37.27 12.79
CA SER A 476 3.58 36.95 13.43
C SER A 476 3.52 37.18 14.94
N GLU A 477 4.60 36.83 15.66
CA GLU A 477 4.68 37.11 17.09
C GLU A 477 4.59 38.61 17.43
N ALA A 478 4.78 39.51 16.47
CA ALA A 478 4.59 40.95 16.66
C ALA A 478 3.12 41.33 16.94
N ASP A 479 2.16 40.48 16.57
CA ASP A 479 0.73 40.71 16.83
C ASP A 479 0.33 40.27 18.26
N LEU A 480 1.23 39.65 19.03
CA LEU A 480 1.00 39.22 20.41
C LEU A 480 1.36 40.32 21.42
N PRO A 481 0.53 40.56 22.46
CA PRO A 481 0.94 41.37 23.59
C PRO A 481 2.01 40.66 24.44
N LEU A 482 2.65 41.40 25.34
CA LEU A 482 3.52 40.81 26.35
C LEU A 482 2.68 39.93 27.29
N LEU A 483 2.92 38.61 27.26
CA LEU A 483 2.14 37.61 27.98
C LEU A 483 3.05 36.75 28.85
N ALA A 484 2.46 36.22 29.94
CA ALA A 484 3.08 35.12 30.68
C ALA A 484 3.27 33.89 29.75
N PRO A 485 4.31 33.06 29.96
CA PRO A 485 4.61 31.92 29.11
C PRO A 485 3.42 30.96 28.88
N GLU A 486 2.66 30.67 29.92
CA GLU A 486 1.47 29.80 29.89
C GLU A 486 0.33 30.37 29.03
N ARG A 487 0.16 31.69 29.00
CA ARG A 487 -0.86 32.32 28.14
C ARG A 487 -0.39 32.36 26.69
N ARG A 488 0.92 32.43 26.48
CA ARG A 488 1.53 32.41 25.15
C ARG A 488 1.39 31.02 24.50
N SER A 489 1.63 29.93 25.23
CA SER A 489 1.46 28.56 24.73
C SER A 489 0.02 28.28 24.28
N VAL A 490 -0.99 28.73 25.04
CA VAL A 490 -2.41 28.64 24.65
C VAL A 490 -2.67 29.37 23.32
N LEU A 491 -2.25 30.63 23.17
CA LEU A 491 -2.47 31.37 21.92
C LEU A 491 -1.75 30.73 20.72
N LEU A 492 -0.55 30.18 20.93
CA LEU A 492 0.18 29.45 19.90
C LEU A 492 -0.54 28.16 19.51
N ALA A 493 -1.08 27.41 20.47
CA ALA A 493 -1.88 26.22 20.23
C ALA A 493 -3.15 26.56 19.43
N LEU A 494 -3.91 27.58 19.86
CA LEU A 494 -5.11 28.06 19.16
C LEU A 494 -4.80 28.50 17.72
N ARG A 495 -3.69 29.23 17.51
CA ARG A 495 -3.21 29.60 16.17
C ARG A 495 -2.88 28.36 15.32
N GLY A 496 -2.25 27.34 15.90
CA GLY A 496 -1.99 26.07 15.23
C GLY A 496 -3.27 25.36 14.78
N PHE A 497 -4.30 25.36 15.63
CA PHE A 497 -5.61 24.78 15.30
C PHE A 497 -6.34 25.53 14.19
N LEU A 498 -6.33 26.87 14.23
CA LEU A 498 -7.06 27.73 13.30
C LEU A 498 -6.22 28.13 12.08
N ALA A 499 -5.33 29.12 12.20
CA ALA A 499 -4.55 29.66 11.09
C ALA A 499 -3.70 28.61 10.36
N CYS A 500 -3.12 27.63 11.08
CA CYS A 500 -2.35 26.55 10.44
C CYS A 500 -3.22 25.35 10.00
N GLY A 501 -4.53 25.39 10.24
CA GLY A 501 -5.51 24.45 9.68
C GLY A 501 -5.55 23.05 10.31
N VAL A 502 -4.94 22.83 11.48
CA VAL A 502 -4.94 21.52 12.15
C VAL A 502 -6.36 21.05 12.49
N LEU A 503 -7.22 21.95 12.98
CA LEU A 503 -8.61 21.61 13.33
C LEU A 503 -9.41 21.21 12.08
N ARG A 504 -9.30 22.01 11.01
CA ARG A 504 -9.95 21.71 9.72
C ARG A 504 -9.50 20.35 9.20
N HIS A 505 -8.19 20.09 9.17
CA HIS A 505 -7.64 18.82 8.72
C HIS A 505 -8.20 17.63 9.49
N CYS A 506 -8.37 17.75 10.81
CA CYS A 506 -8.93 16.69 11.65
C CYS A 506 -10.43 16.48 11.37
N LEU A 507 -11.20 17.55 11.19
CA LEU A 507 -12.64 17.49 10.93
C LEU A 507 -12.99 17.02 9.50
N GLU A 508 -12.08 17.09 8.53
CA GLU A 508 -12.28 16.52 7.19
C GLU A 508 -12.16 14.98 7.18
N LYS A 509 -11.50 14.39 8.18
CA LYS A 509 -11.31 12.93 8.31
C LYS A 509 -12.60 12.22 8.73
N ARG A 510 -12.73 10.97 8.30
CA ARG A 510 -13.84 10.06 8.65
C ARG A 510 -13.49 9.24 9.89
N HIS A 511 -14.29 9.40 10.93
CA HIS A 511 -14.23 8.54 12.12
C HIS A 511 -14.56 7.08 11.74
N ARG A 512 -13.81 6.14 12.31
CA ARG A 512 -13.80 4.69 12.05
C ARG A 512 -13.43 4.27 10.63
N VAL A 513 -12.97 5.19 9.78
CA VAL A 513 -12.45 4.85 8.44
C VAL A 513 -11.03 5.37 8.28
N ASP A 514 -10.80 6.63 8.65
CA ASP A 514 -9.47 7.25 8.59
C ASP A 514 -8.80 7.25 9.98
N TYR A 515 -9.59 7.26 11.07
CA TYR A 515 -9.09 7.27 12.45
C TYR A 515 -10.09 6.70 13.48
N GLY A 516 -9.60 6.31 14.66
CA GLY A 516 -10.45 5.91 15.79
C GLY A 516 -9.61 5.43 16.99
N VAL A 517 -10.26 5.18 18.14
CA VAL A 517 -9.60 4.68 19.35
C VAL A 517 -9.74 3.16 19.45
N ARG A 518 -8.65 2.49 19.80
CA ARG A 518 -8.63 1.04 20.05
C ARG A 518 -9.10 0.76 21.48
N ARG A 519 -10.18 -0.03 21.64
CA ARG A 519 -10.70 -0.45 22.96
C ARG A 519 -10.35 -1.87 23.39
N SER A 520 -9.56 -2.60 22.61
CA SER A 520 -9.11 -3.95 23.00
C SER A 520 -8.07 -3.87 24.13
N CYS A 521 -8.09 -4.84 25.05
CA CYS A 521 -7.18 -4.92 26.19
C CYS A 521 -5.70 -4.69 25.80
N GLY A 522 -5.05 -3.73 26.45
CA GLY A 522 -3.62 -3.45 26.33
C GLY A 522 -3.19 -2.47 25.23
N GLY A 523 -4.10 -1.91 24.44
CA GLY A 523 -3.79 -0.87 23.45
C GLY A 523 -3.73 0.54 24.04
N LYS A 524 -3.00 1.45 23.37
CA LYS A 524 -3.03 2.90 23.67
C LYS A 524 -4.45 3.45 23.56
N ARG A 525 -4.82 4.37 24.45
CA ARG A 525 -6.13 5.06 24.46
C ARG A 525 -6.18 6.31 23.56
N LEU A 526 -5.21 6.49 22.67
CA LEU A 526 -5.22 7.56 21.66
C LEU A 526 -5.87 7.10 20.36
N ALA A 527 -6.34 8.08 19.59
CA ALA A 527 -6.75 7.84 18.21
C ALA A 527 -5.55 7.42 17.36
N ILE A 528 -5.74 6.35 16.59
CA ILE A 528 -4.77 5.83 15.64
C ILE A 528 -5.34 5.88 14.22
N PRO A 529 -4.50 5.89 13.18
CA PRO A 529 -4.96 5.78 11.80
C PRO A 529 -5.63 4.43 11.54
N PHE A 530 -6.65 4.41 10.69
CA PHE A 530 -7.32 3.19 10.24
C PHE A 530 -6.86 2.85 8.82
N ARG A 531 -6.74 1.55 8.51
CA ARG A 531 -6.37 1.06 7.18
C ARG A 531 -7.59 0.94 6.26
N ALA A 532 -8.74 0.65 6.86
CA ALA A 532 -10.04 0.54 6.22
C ALA A 532 -11.14 0.77 7.27
N SER A 533 -12.42 0.66 6.88
CA SER A 533 -13.52 0.78 7.83
C SER A 533 -13.35 -0.20 8.99
N ASP A 534 -13.45 0.33 10.21
CA ASP A 534 -13.31 -0.38 11.49
C ASP A 534 -12.03 -1.23 11.64
N THR A 535 -11.02 -0.99 10.79
CA THR A 535 -9.76 -1.75 10.76
C THR A 535 -8.60 -0.87 11.20
N PRO A 536 -8.21 -0.88 12.49
CA PRO A 536 -7.14 -0.03 13.00
C PRO A 536 -5.78 -0.41 12.42
N SER A 537 -4.92 0.59 12.22
CA SER A 537 -3.51 0.36 11.93
C SER A 537 -2.73 0.20 13.24
N GLU A 538 -2.65 -1.04 13.74
CA GLU A 538 -2.23 -1.34 15.12
C GLU A 538 -0.87 -0.79 15.57
N ARG A 539 0.04 -0.53 14.64
CA ARG A 539 1.41 -0.03 14.92
C ARG A 539 1.62 1.43 14.51
N SER A 540 0.59 2.11 14.02
CA SER A 540 0.69 3.47 13.50
C SER A 540 0.17 4.49 14.50
N GLU A 541 0.81 5.65 14.52
CA GLU A 541 0.41 6.81 15.32
C GLU A 541 0.39 8.06 14.44
N PHE A 542 -0.39 9.07 14.82
CA PHE A 542 -0.35 10.36 14.13
C PHE A 542 0.97 11.07 14.48
N GLY A 543 1.72 11.46 13.44
CA GLY A 543 3.02 12.13 13.62
C GLY A 543 2.91 13.50 14.31
N HIS A 544 1.82 14.23 14.08
CA HIS A 544 1.55 15.52 14.71
C HIS A 544 0.74 15.35 16.01
N PRO A 545 1.24 15.79 17.17
CA PRO A 545 0.59 15.55 18.47
C PRO A 545 -0.79 16.22 18.55
N ASP A 546 -0.91 17.45 18.05
CA ASP A 546 -2.19 18.18 18.10
C ASP A 546 -3.28 17.49 17.25
N CYS A 547 -2.93 16.84 16.14
CA CYS A 547 -3.85 15.99 15.39
C CYS A 547 -4.28 14.77 16.21
N ALA A 548 -3.33 14.11 16.89
CA ALA A 548 -3.64 12.97 17.76
C ALA A 548 -4.61 13.38 18.88
N ILE A 549 -4.41 14.55 19.50
CA ILE A 549 -5.28 15.09 20.55
C ILE A 549 -6.70 15.31 20.02
N VAL A 550 -6.85 16.08 18.94
CA VAL A 550 -8.18 16.41 18.38
C VAL A 550 -8.91 15.15 17.91
N LEU A 551 -8.22 14.24 17.22
CA LEU A 551 -8.83 13.00 16.75
C LEU A 551 -9.19 12.06 17.91
N THR A 552 -8.43 12.09 19.02
CA THR A 552 -8.78 11.35 20.25
C THR A 552 -10.03 11.93 20.89
N LEU A 553 -10.09 13.26 21.08
CA LEU A 553 -11.27 13.97 21.57
C LEU A 553 -12.51 13.61 20.75
N LEU A 554 -12.44 13.79 19.42
CA LEU A 554 -13.54 13.46 18.51
C LEU A 554 -13.95 11.97 18.58
N SER A 555 -12.98 11.05 18.67
CA SER A 555 -13.30 9.61 18.76
C SER A 555 -14.09 9.30 20.03
N TYR A 556 -13.66 9.82 21.18
CA TYR A 556 -14.38 9.61 22.44
C TYR A 556 -15.72 10.33 22.48
N TYR A 557 -15.82 11.54 21.91
CA TYR A 557 -17.09 12.25 21.76
C TYR A 557 -18.09 11.51 20.86
N TYR A 558 -17.62 10.80 19.84
CA TYR A 558 -18.48 10.03 18.94
C TYR A 558 -18.82 8.63 19.46
N ASP A 559 -17.90 7.98 20.17
CA ASP A 559 -18.06 6.61 20.65
C ASP A 559 -18.65 6.51 22.09
N GLY A 560 -18.50 7.56 22.91
CA GLY A 560 -18.91 7.59 24.31
C GLY A 560 -18.06 6.71 25.23
N LEU A 561 -18.09 6.92 26.54
CA LEU A 561 -17.32 6.12 27.50
C LEU A 561 -17.90 4.70 27.65
N SER A 562 -17.05 3.70 27.84
CA SER A 562 -17.50 2.39 28.32
C SER A 562 -17.91 2.46 29.80
N ARG A 563 -18.69 1.47 30.26
CA ARG A 563 -19.11 1.39 31.67
C ARG A 563 -17.93 1.49 32.64
N SER A 564 -16.82 0.82 32.36
CA SER A 564 -15.62 0.85 33.20
C SER A 564 -14.92 2.22 33.20
N GLU A 565 -14.81 2.86 32.03
CA GLU A 565 -14.24 4.22 31.90
C GLU A 565 -15.10 5.25 32.63
N LEU A 566 -16.43 5.19 32.46
CA LEU A 566 -17.35 6.09 33.16
C LEU A 566 -17.29 5.90 34.68
N LYS A 567 -17.28 4.64 35.16
CA LYS A 567 -17.15 4.35 36.59
C LYS A 567 -15.84 4.90 37.15
N ALA A 568 -14.75 4.84 36.39
CA ALA A 568 -13.47 5.42 36.78
C ALA A 568 -13.49 6.96 36.75
N ALA A 569 -14.16 7.59 35.78
CA ALA A 569 -14.36 9.03 35.74
C ALA A 569 -15.11 9.54 37.00
N PHE A 570 -16.20 8.88 37.39
CA PHE A 570 -16.92 9.23 38.62
C PHE A 570 -16.10 8.99 39.89
N ARG A 571 -15.31 7.91 39.97
CA ARG A 571 -14.37 7.73 41.10
C ARG A 571 -13.42 8.91 41.20
N LYS A 572 -12.88 9.36 40.07
CA LYS A 572 -11.95 10.50 40.06
C LYS A 572 -12.62 11.81 40.43
N LEU A 573 -13.87 12.02 40.02
CA LEU A 573 -14.67 13.15 40.47
C LEU A 573 -14.82 13.14 41.99
N LEU A 574 -15.18 12.00 42.59
CA LEU A 574 -15.35 11.87 44.05
C LEU A 574 -14.04 12.01 44.86
N GLU A 575 -12.88 11.96 44.19
CA GLU A 575 -11.57 12.28 44.80
C GLU A 575 -11.24 13.79 44.78
N CYS A 576 -11.97 14.60 44.00
CA CYS A 576 -11.74 16.05 43.93
C CYS A 576 -12.19 16.76 45.23
N GLY A 577 -11.78 18.02 45.43
CA GLY A 577 -12.27 18.81 46.56
C GLY A 577 -13.77 19.12 46.42
N GLN A 578 -14.50 19.23 47.53
CA GLN A 578 -15.97 19.34 47.56
C GLN A 578 -16.55 20.42 46.62
N SER A 579 -15.98 21.63 46.62
CA SER A 579 -16.40 22.70 45.69
C SER A 579 -16.23 22.30 44.22
N ALA A 580 -15.10 21.67 43.87
CA ALA A 580 -14.86 21.24 42.50
C ALA A 580 -15.76 20.06 42.10
N GLN A 581 -16.15 19.20 43.04
CA GLN A 581 -17.10 18.12 42.80
C GLN A 581 -18.46 18.67 42.39
N GLU A 582 -18.99 19.61 43.17
CA GLU A 582 -20.27 20.28 42.91
C GLU A 582 -20.23 20.99 41.56
N ASP A 583 -19.23 21.86 41.32
CA ASP A 583 -19.13 22.62 40.07
C ASP A 583 -19.03 21.72 38.82
N LEU A 584 -18.19 20.68 38.86
CA LEU A 584 -18.00 19.76 37.73
C LEU A 584 -19.25 18.90 37.51
N TYR A 585 -19.83 18.37 38.58
CA TYR A 585 -21.03 17.55 38.48
C TYR A 585 -22.22 18.35 37.96
N ASP A 586 -22.40 19.58 38.45
CA ASP A 586 -23.47 20.47 38.01
C ASP A 586 -23.34 20.81 36.53
N ALA A 587 -22.12 21.01 36.03
CA ALA A 587 -21.87 21.19 34.59
C ALA A 587 -22.25 19.94 33.78
N TRP A 588 -21.94 18.74 34.28
CA TRP A 588 -22.33 17.48 33.62
C TRP A 588 -23.85 17.32 33.65
N PHE A 589 -24.46 17.51 34.81
CA PHE A 589 -25.90 17.37 35.03
C PHE A 589 -26.69 18.37 34.20
N ALA A 590 -26.29 19.64 34.14
CA ALA A 590 -26.95 20.67 33.35
C ALA A 590 -27.13 20.26 31.89
N LEU A 591 -26.09 19.68 31.26
CA LEU A 591 -26.13 19.22 29.88
C LEU A 591 -27.05 18.02 29.64
N SER A 592 -27.13 17.09 30.60
CA SER A 592 -27.92 15.86 30.46
C SER A 592 -29.32 15.96 31.06
N SER A 593 -29.61 16.98 31.88
CA SER A 593 -30.83 17.02 32.68
C SER A 593 -32.10 17.14 31.83
N GLU A 594 -32.06 17.88 30.73
CA GLU A 594 -33.24 18.15 29.88
C GLU A 594 -33.85 16.89 29.26
N THR A 595 -33.07 15.83 29.09
CA THR A 595 -33.49 14.55 28.50
C THR A 595 -33.78 13.45 29.52
N MET A 596 -33.59 13.72 30.82
CA MET A 596 -33.89 12.78 31.90
C MET A 596 -35.37 12.80 32.27
N ALA A 597 -35.95 11.61 32.49
CA ALA A 597 -37.24 11.49 33.15
C ALA A 597 -37.14 11.96 34.61
N ASP A 598 -38.23 12.48 35.18
CA ASP A 598 -38.24 13.10 36.52
C ASP A 598 -37.69 12.16 37.61
N GLU A 599 -38.03 10.86 37.56
CA GLU A 599 -37.54 9.84 38.49
C GLU A 599 -36.01 9.67 38.43
N ALA A 600 -35.46 9.60 37.22
CA ALA A 600 -34.01 9.52 37.01
C ALA A 600 -33.32 10.80 37.49
N ARG A 601 -33.93 11.96 37.21
CA ARG A 601 -33.45 13.29 37.59
C ARG A 601 -33.28 13.43 39.10
N VAL A 602 -34.29 13.07 39.89
CA VAL A 602 -34.22 13.13 41.38
C VAL A 602 -33.16 12.18 41.95
N THR A 603 -32.90 11.08 41.27
CA THR A 603 -31.96 10.04 41.70
C THR A 603 -30.50 10.49 41.53
N VAL A 604 -30.22 11.42 40.61
CA VAL A 604 -28.86 11.86 40.23
C VAL A 604 -28.74 13.40 40.17
N ASP A 605 -29.58 14.15 40.89
CA ASP A 605 -29.56 15.62 40.88
C ASP A 605 -28.37 16.24 41.61
N ASN A 606 -27.64 15.47 42.43
CA ASN A 606 -26.52 15.98 43.23
C ASN A 606 -25.41 14.94 43.36
N VAL A 607 -24.16 15.41 43.34
CA VAL A 607 -22.96 14.56 43.45
C VAL A 607 -22.92 13.74 44.74
N SER A 608 -23.47 14.25 45.84
CA SER A 608 -23.55 13.54 47.13
C SER A 608 -24.44 12.29 47.10
N LYS A 609 -25.35 12.19 46.12
CA LYS A 609 -26.22 11.03 45.93
C LYS A 609 -25.58 9.94 45.08
N VAL A 610 -24.41 10.19 44.47
CA VAL A 610 -23.75 9.24 43.57
C VAL A 610 -23.15 8.08 44.36
N ASP A 611 -23.73 6.89 44.21
CA ASP A 611 -23.22 5.64 44.76
C ASP A 611 -22.82 4.67 43.64
N LEU A 612 -21.50 4.49 43.45
CA LEU A 612 -20.95 3.61 42.43
C LEU A 612 -21.05 2.12 42.76
N SER A 613 -21.52 1.75 43.96
CA SER A 613 -21.80 0.36 44.33
C SER A 613 -23.22 -0.08 43.95
N ASN A 614 -24.12 0.88 43.75
CA ASN A 614 -25.49 0.63 43.31
C ASN A 614 -25.56 0.51 41.78
N GLU A 615 -25.64 -0.73 41.27
CA GLU A 615 -25.65 -0.99 39.82
C GLU A 615 -26.89 -0.41 39.10
N LEU A 616 -28.05 -0.33 39.76
CA LEU A 616 -29.25 0.27 39.16
C LEU A 616 -29.10 1.79 38.99
N GLN A 617 -28.57 2.48 40.00
CA GLN A 617 -28.25 3.89 39.88
C GLN A 617 -27.15 4.12 38.85
N PHE A 618 -26.14 3.24 38.83
CA PHE A 618 -25.06 3.32 37.86
C PHE A 618 -25.55 3.13 36.42
N ASP A 619 -26.58 2.32 36.19
CA ASP A 619 -27.21 2.20 34.87
C ASP A 619 -27.86 3.51 34.42
N VAL A 620 -28.50 4.24 35.33
CA VAL A 620 -29.03 5.60 35.06
C VAL A 620 -27.89 6.57 34.75
N LEU A 621 -26.81 6.55 35.54
CA LEU A 621 -25.62 7.37 35.28
C LEU A 621 -25.02 7.03 33.91
N TYR A 622 -24.91 5.75 33.58
CA TYR A 622 -24.37 5.32 32.30
C TYR A 622 -25.23 5.81 31.14
N GLN A 623 -26.55 5.65 31.22
CA GLN A 623 -27.48 6.07 30.18
C GLN A 623 -27.31 7.55 29.80
N HIS A 624 -27.11 8.44 30.77
CA HIS A 624 -27.12 9.89 30.55
C HIS A 624 -25.74 10.56 30.51
N PHE A 625 -24.70 9.95 31.09
CA PHE A 625 -23.37 10.58 31.17
C PHE A 625 -22.33 9.94 30.23
N HIS A 626 -22.56 8.74 29.68
CA HIS A 626 -21.55 8.10 28.81
C HIS A 626 -21.24 8.88 27.51
N LEU A 627 -22.20 9.66 26.98
CA LEU A 627 -21.99 10.54 25.82
C LEU A 627 -21.87 12.02 26.20
N ASN A 628 -21.95 12.35 27.49
CA ASN A 628 -21.91 13.73 27.94
C ASN A 628 -20.55 14.36 27.62
N PHE A 629 -20.58 15.48 26.90
CA PHE A 629 -19.38 16.19 26.44
C PHE A 629 -18.39 16.53 27.57
N GLU A 630 -18.89 17.03 28.70
CA GLU A 630 -18.06 17.46 29.84
C GLU A 630 -17.52 16.25 30.62
N THR A 631 -18.33 15.19 30.79
CA THR A 631 -17.88 13.95 31.41
C THR A 631 -16.76 13.28 30.61
N ILE A 632 -16.88 13.26 29.27
CA ILE A 632 -15.85 12.73 28.38
C ILE A 632 -14.59 13.61 28.44
N GLY A 633 -14.73 14.94 28.40
CA GLY A 633 -13.62 15.88 28.55
C GLY A 633 -12.83 15.64 29.84
N PHE A 634 -13.54 15.48 30.96
CA PHE A 634 -12.94 15.17 32.26
C PHE A 634 -12.19 13.82 32.26
N TRP A 635 -12.81 12.76 31.73
CA TRP A 635 -12.14 11.46 31.59
C TRP A 635 -10.83 11.57 30.82
N LEU A 636 -10.86 12.26 29.67
CA LEU A 636 -9.70 12.45 28.81
C LEU A 636 -8.59 13.25 29.50
N LYS A 637 -8.96 14.34 30.17
CA LYS A 637 -8.05 15.24 30.91
C LYS A 637 -7.32 14.53 32.06
N HIS A 638 -7.97 13.58 32.73
CA HIS A 638 -7.40 12.93 33.92
C HIS A 638 -6.75 11.56 33.67
N TYR A 639 -7.21 10.79 32.69
CA TYR A 639 -6.77 9.40 32.50
C TYR A 639 -6.12 9.09 31.16
N VAL A 640 -6.39 9.87 30.11
CA VAL A 640 -5.94 9.55 28.75
C VAL A 640 -4.82 10.48 28.34
N LEU A 641 -5.10 11.78 28.22
CA LEU A 641 -4.20 12.72 27.59
C LEU A 641 -2.87 12.90 28.36
N PRO A 642 -2.81 13.03 29.70
CA PRO A 642 -1.54 13.19 30.41
C PRO A 642 -0.60 11.99 30.26
N VAL A 643 -1.16 10.79 30.22
CA VAL A 643 -0.38 9.55 30.15
C VAL A 643 0.02 9.25 28.71
N GLU A 644 -0.94 9.30 27.79
CA GLU A 644 -0.79 8.76 26.46
C GLU A 644 -0.15 9.74 25.47
N THR A 645 -0.23 11.06 25.71
CA THR A 645 0.43 12.06 24.85
C THR A 645 1.94 12.18 25.10
N SER A 646 2.47 11.40 26.06
CA SER A 646 3.89 11.31 26.32
C SER A 646 4.65 10.91 25.06
N GLN A 647 5.71 11.64 24.76
CA GLN A 647 6.54 11.43 23.57
C GLN A 647 7.93 10.94 23.94
N PHE A 648 8.74 10.63 22.93
CA PHE A 648 10.14 10.28 23.10
C PHE A 648 11.02 11.46 22.67
N PRO A 649 12.16 11.68 23.34
CA PRO A 649 13.03 12.83 23.08
C PRO A 649 13.62 12.81 21.67
N HIS A 650 13.85 11.63 21.10
CA HIS A 650 14.38 11.48 19.75
C HIS A 650 13.55 10.45 18.95
N LYS A 651 13.41 10.73 17.65
CA LYS A 651 12.76 9.84 16.69
C LYS A 651 13.74 9.61 15.53
N LEU A 652 14.17 8.37 15.32
CA LEU A 652 14.90 7.98 14.12
C LEU A 652 13.88 7.63 13.05
N VAL A 653 14.01 8.19 11.86
CA VAL A 653 13.02 8.06 10.78
C VAL A 653 13.69 7.53 9.53
N ALA A 654 13.07 6.53 8.91
CA ALA A 654 13.44 6.01 7.60
C ALA A 654 12.21 5.99 6.69
N ASN A 655 12.40 6.26 5.40
CA ASN A 655 11.32 6.49 4.44
C ASN A 655 11.71 5.99 3.04
N ALA A 656 10.83 6.19 2.06
CA ALA A 656 11.03 5.79 0.67
C ALA A 656 12.35 6.27 0.04
N TRP A 657 12.86 7.44 0.43
CA TRP A 657 14.14 7.97 -0.09
C TRP A 657 15.33 7.15 0.36
N HIS A 658 15.31 6.66 1.61
CA HIS A 658 16.35 5.77 2.12
C HIS A 658 16.30 4.37 1.48
N LEU A 659 15.14 3.99 0.93
CA LEU A 659 14.97 2.77 0.16
C LEU A 659 15.51 2.95 -1.28
N ALA A 660 15.23 4.08 -1.92
CA ALA A 660 15.79 4.37 -3.24
C ALA A 660 17.28 4.77 -3.19
N ASP A 661 17.84 4.96 -2.00
CA ASP A 661 19.26 5.27 -1.84
C ASP A 661 20.13 4.08 -2.26
N ASN A 662 20.79 4.27 -3.40
CA ASN A 662 21.75 3.34 -4.00
C ASN A 662 22.80 4.15 -4.75
N HIS A 663 24.06 3.99 -4.34
CA HIS A 663 25.18 4.79 -4.86
C HIS A 663 25.44 4.56 -6.36
N ASP A 664 25.06 3.39 -6.90
CA ASP A 664 25.23 3.06 -8.32
C ASP A 664 24.01 3.51 -9.17
N GLY A 665 22.94 4.03 -8.55
CA GLY A 665 21.69 4.37 -9.24
C GLY A 665 20.95 3.17 -9.82
N LEU A 666 21.30 1.95 -9.40
CA LEU A 666 20.75 0.69 -9.92
C LEU A 666 19.47 0.29 -9.17
N VAL A 667 18.48 1.17 -9.20
CA VAL A 667 17.14 0.94 -8.63
C VAL A 667 16.14 0.86 -9.76
N HIS A 668 15.43 -0.27 -9.84
CA HIS A 668 14.45 -0.54 -10.87
C HIS A 668 13.13 -0.91 -10.20
N GLY A 669 12.00 -0.69 -10.86
CA GLY A 669 10.72 -1.08 -10.27
C GLY A 669 9.57 -1.24 -11.24
N PHE A 670 8.52 -1.89 -10.75
CA PHE A 670 7.23 -1.98 -11.40
C PHE A 670 6.18 -1.29 -10.57
N SER A 671 5.20 -0.71 -11.21
CA SER A 671 4.10 -0.04 -10.53
C SER A 671 2.77 -0.49 -11.10
N GLY A 672 1.74 -0.64 -10.26
CA GLY A 672 0.37 -0.81 -10.74
C GLY A 672 -0.17 0.47 -11.37
N THR A 673 0.24 1.62 -10.83
CA THR A 673 -0.23 2.95 -11.22
C THR A 673 0.94 3.89 -11.52
N ASN A 674 0.70 5.04 -12.13
CA ASN A 674 1.72 6.11 -12.22
C ASN A 674 1.34 7.34 -11.38
N ASP A 675 0.37 7.23 -10.47
CA ASP A 675 -0.19 8.36 -9.72
C ASP A 675 0.84 9.11 -8.88
N ASN A 676 1.76 8.37 -8.25
CA ASN A 676 2.76 8.92 -7.34
C ASN A 676 4.06 9.32 -8.04
N HIS A 677 4.15 9.29 -9.37
CA HIS A 677 5.43 9.45 -10.07
C HIS A 677 6.13 10.79 -9.79
N ARG A 678 5.35 11.86 -9.54
CA ARG A 678 5.87 13.20 -9.18
C ARG A 678 6.49 13.26 -7.78
N ALA A 679 6.18 12.29 -6.92
CA ALA A 679 6.64 12.21 -5.53
C ALA A 679 7.71 11.13 -5.32
N LEU A 680 8.20 10.51 -6.41
CA LEU A 680 9.23 9.48 -6.34
C LEU A 680 10.60 10.07 -5.92
N PRO A 681 11.44 9.29 -5.24
CA PRO A 681 12.83 9.68 -4.97
C PRO A 681 13.62 9.97 -6.26
N LEU A 682 14.60 10.87 -6.21
CA LEU A 682 15.34 11.34 -7.39
C LEU A 682 16.11 10.24 -8.15
N GLN A 683 16.46 9.14 -7.47
CA GLN A 683 17.17 8.00 -8.06
C GLN A 683 16.27 7.16 -8.98
N VAL A 684 14.96 7.32 -8.90
CA VAL A 684 13.99 6.59 -9.70
C VAL A 684 13.10 7.55 -10.50
N SER A 685 12.67 7.09 -11.66
CA SER A 685 11.85 7.88 -12.58
C SER A 685 10.87 6.99 -13.30
N GLN A 686 9.62 7.45 -13.40
CA GLN A 686 8.60 6.76 -14.18
C GLN A 686 8.94 6.89 -15.67
N LYS A 687 9.14 5.76 -16.34
CA LYS A 687 9.56 5.68 -17.74
C LYS A 687 8.77 4.62 -18.50
N ASP A 688 7.48 4.89 -18.65
CA ASP A 688 6.54 3.99 -19.31
C ASP A 688 6.88 3.75 -20.78
N VAL A 689 6.58 2.54 -21.25
CA VAL A 689 6.78 2.17 -22.65
C VAL A 689 5.61 2.64 -23.50
N PRO A 690 5.82 3.01 -24.78
CA PRO A 690 4.74 3.53 -25.65
C PRO A 690 3.50 2.64 -25.72
N ALA A 691 3.69 1.31 -25.70
CA ALA A 691 2.61 0.33 -25.72
C ALA A 691 1.66 0.41 -24.50
N LEU A 692 2.11 1.04 -23.40
CA LEU A 692 1.36 1.16 -22.15
C LEU A 692 0.84 2.59 -21.91
N GLN A 693 1.08 3.54 -22.81
CA GLN A 693 0.59 4.92 -22.65
C GLN A 693 -0.94 5.00 -22.57
N GLY A 694 -1.67 4.11 -23.23
CA GLY A 694 -3.14 4.06 -23.20
C GLY A 694 -3.75 3.40 -21.96
N THR A 695 -2.96 2.99 -20.97
CA THR A 695 -3.43 2.18 -19.84
C THR A 695 -4.45 2.89 -18.96
N ASN A 696 -4.16 4.12 -18.55
CA ASN A 696 -5.08 4.90 -17.71
C ASN A 696 -6.33 5.30 -18.50
N GLY A 697 -6.17 5.64 -19.78
CA GLY A 697 -7.26 5.89 -20.72
C GLY A 697 -8.21 4.70 -20.87
N LYS A 698 -7.68 3.47 -20.92
CA LYS A 698 -8.48 2.23 -20.95
C LYS A 698 -9.31 2.07 -19.68
N MET A 699 -8.70 2.28 -18.51
CA MET A 699 -9.44 2.22 -17.23
C MET A 699 -10.58 3.24 -17.20
N LEU A 700 -10.33 4.46 -17.67
CA LEU A 700 -11.36 5.49 -17.81
C LEU A 700 -12.46 5.06 -18.78
N GLY A 701 -12.11 4.44 -19.92
CA GLY A 701 -13.07 3.94 -20.90
C GLY A 701 -14.01 2.90 -20.31
N LEU A 702 -13.45 1.91 -19.61
CA LEU A 702 -14.22 0.86 -18.93
C LEU A 702 -15.18 1.41 -17.87
N ILE A 703 -14.77 2.44 -17.12
CA ILE A 703 -15.63 3.13 -16.14
C ILE A 703 -16.79 3.85 -16.86
N MET A 704 -16.51 4.51 -17.99
CA MET A 704 -17.54 5.22 -18.77
C MET A 704 -18.52 4.27 -19.46
N GLU A 705 -18.10 3.07 -19.83
CA GLU A 705 -18.97 2.01 -20.38
C GLU A 705 -19.92 1.43 -19.31
N ASN A 706 -19.55 1.50 -18.02
CA ASN A 706 -20.32 0.94 -16.91
C ASN A 706 -20.58 1.99 -15.82
N PRO A 707 -21.30 3.10 -16.11
CA PRO A 707 -21.40 4.26 -15.24
C PRO A 707 -22.43 4.08 -14.09
N GLU A 708 -22.84 2.85 -13.80
CA GLU A 708 -23.89 2.62 -12.80
C GLU A 708 -23.37 2.90 -11.39
N PHE A 709 -23.93 3.93 -10.76
CA PHE A 709 -23.61 4.31 -9.39
C PHE A 709 -24.88 4.29 -8.54
N PHE A 710 -24.81 3.62 -7.40
CA PHE A 710 -25.94 3.51 -6.48
C PHE A 710 -25.53 3.99 -5.09
N VAL A 711 -26.33 4.89 -4.53
CA VAL A 711 -26.25 5.27 -3.13
C VAL A 711 -27.29 4.48 -2.37
N LEU A 712 -26.84 3.49 -1.60
CA LEU A 712 -27.73 2.74 -0.74
C LEU A 712 -28.01 3.56 0.53
N PRO A 713 -29.27 3.71 0.95
CA PRO A 713 -29.59 4.39 2.19
C PRO A 713 -29.07 3.56 3.37
N GLY A 714 -28.40 4.23 4.32
CA GLY A 714 -27.85 3.59 5.50
C GLY A 714 -28.95 3.23 6.51
N HIS A 715 -29.72 2.18 6.26
CA HIS A 715 -30.72 1.66 7.18
C HIS A 715 -30.20 0.41 7.92
N GLY A 716 -30.37 0.38 9.24
CA GLY A 716 -30.06 -0.78 10.08
C GLY A 716 -28.67 -0.75 10.77
N PRO A 717 -28.46 -1.63 11.77
CA PRO A 717 -27.23 -1.70 12.57
C PRO A 717 -26.04 -2.32 11.81
N VAL A 718 -26.27 -3.05 10.72
CA VAL A 718 -25.22 -3.77 9.97
C VAL A 718 -25.22 -3.36 8.50
N ARG A 719 -24.34 -2.42 8.15
CA ARG A 719 -24.33 -1.76 6.83
C ARG A 719 -24.03 -2.69 5.64
N TRP A 720 -23.30 -3.78 5.86
CA TRP A 720 -22.94 -4.71 4.77
C TRP A 720 -24.09 -5.63 4.35
N GLN A 721 -25.07 -5.89 5.23
CA GLN A 721 -26.23 -6.74 4.90
C GLN A 721 -27.07 -6.12 3.78
N GLY A 722 -27.37 -4.82 3.86
CA GLY A 722 -28.09 -4.12 2.80
C GLY A 722 -27.31 -4.06 1.47
N VAL A 723 -25.97 -4.07 1.52
CA VAL A 723 -25.14 -4.20 0.31
C VAL A 723 -25.29 -5.60 -0.28
N LEU A 724 -25.26 -6.65 0.54
CA LEU A 724 -25.41 -8.03 0.07
C LEU A 724 -26.80 -8.31 -0.48
N GLU A 725 -27.87 -7.84 0.17
CA GLU A 725 -29.24 -7.94 -0.34
C GLU A 725 -29.34 -7.31 -1.73
N PHE A 726 -28.81 -6.10 -1.88
CA PHE A 726 -28.77 -5.39 -3.15
C PHE A 726 -27.98 -6.14 -4.25
N VAL A 727 -26.83 -6.73 -3.89
CA VAL A 727 -25.99 -7.53 -4.80
C VAL A 727 -26.71 -8.83 -5.19
N ALA A 728 -27.39 -9.49 -4.24
CA ALA A 728 -28.13 -10.73 -4.45
C ALA A 728 -29.37 -10.53 -5.34
N GLU A 729 -30.13 -9.46 -5.13
CA GLU A 729 -31.27 -9.09 -5.99
C GLU A 729 -30.85 -8.92 -7.45
N ARG A 730 -29.63 -8.46 -7.68
CA ARG A 730 -29.06 -8.24 -9.02
C ARG A 730 -28.30 -9.42 -9.58
N LYS A 731 -28.21 -10.52 -8.84
CA LYS A 731 -27.53 -11.75 -9.26
C LYS A 731 -26.08 -11.49 -9.68
N VAL A 732 -25.39 -10.63 -8.93
CA VAL A 732 -23.96 -10.37 -9.16
C VAL A 732 -23.14 -11.55 -8.62
N ASP A 733 -22.29 -12.13 -9.47
CA ASP A 733 -21.51 -13.33 -9.13
C ASP A 733 -20.31 -13.04 -8.19
N VAL A 734 -19.78 -11.82 -8.24
CA VAL A 734 -18.56 -11.42 -7.50
C VAL A 734 -18.72 -10.01 -6.93
N LEU A 735 -18.53 -9.87 -5.62
CA LEU A 735 -18.45 -8.59 -4.93
C LEU A 735 -17.00 -8.28 -4.56
N ILE A 736 -16.49 -7.13 -4.99
CA ILE A 736 -15.20 -6.60 -4.55
C ILE A 736 -15.46 -5.51 -3.51
N ASP A 737 -15.19 -5.81 -2.24
CA ASP A 737 -15.37 -4.86 -1.14
C ASP A 737 -14.12 -4.01 -0.90
N CYS A 738 -14.03 -2.89 -1.63
CA CYS A 738 -12.95 -1.92 -1.45
C CYS A 738 -13.04 -1.13 -0.13
N GLY A 739 -14.19 -1.12 0.55
CA GLY A 739 -14.44 -0.35 1.77
C GLY A 739 -14.18 -1.13 3.06
N ALA A 740 -13.97 -2.44 2.95
CA ALA A 740 -13.94 -3.38 4.06
C ALA A 740 -15.24 -3.35 4.90
N LEU A 741 -16.38 -3.09 4.27
CA LEU A 741 -17.70 -3.14 4.90
C LEU A 741 -18.04 -4.54 5.42
N THR A 742 -17.58 -5.60 4.75
CA THR A 742 -17.77 -7.01 5.12
C THR A 742 -16.65 -7.52 6.04
N ALA A 743 -15.73 -6.66 6.49
CA ALA A 743 -14.64 -7.09 7.37
C ALA A 743 -15.18 -7.71 8.67
N GLY A 744 -14.73 -8.93 8.96
CA GLY A 744 -15.20 -9.71 10.11
C GLY A 744 -16.42 -10.61 9.82
N ALA A 745 -17.01 -10.52 8.62
CA ALA A 745 -17.97 -11.49 8.12
C ALA A 745 -17.23 -12.64 7.39
N SER A 746 -17.77 -13.85 7.49
CA SER A 746 -17.29 -15.01 6.71
C SER A 746 -18.19 -15.24 5.50
N ASN A 747 -17.71 -15.90 4.44
CA ASN A 747 -18.55 -16.30 3.29
C ASN A 747 -19.74 -17.22 3.67
N LEU A 748 -19.77 -17.76 4.89
CA LEU A 748 -20.87 -18.57 5.43
C LEU A 748 -21.96 -17.73 6.11
N GLN A 749 -21.66 -16.50 6.51
CA GLN A 749 -22.58 -15.53 7.11
C GLN A 749 -23.17 -14.65 6.01
#